data_AF-A0A9N9JDH1-F1
#
_entry.id   AF-A0A9N9JDH1-F1
#
_cell.length_a   1.000
_cell.length_b   1.000
_cell.length_c   1.000
_cell.angle_alpha   90.00
_cell.angle_beta   90.00
_cell.angle_gamma   90.00
#
_symmetry.space_group_name_H-M   'P 1'
#
loop_
_entity.id
_entity.type
_entity.pdbx_description
1 polymer ?
#
loop_
_entity_poly.entity_id
_entity_poly.type
_entity_poly.pdbx_seq_one_letter_code
_entity_poly.pdbx_strand_id
1 'polypeptide(L)'
;MPSSLEKSPYRYRSSYSSYFTPKIVRNLLFISFTLLLIIYFYNIQTDIIISSPIYQTSNNNNVIVIVDGEQQAKALQPIYCNLSKKSRDTFIHVVVTGKRRGICGEELKKMNSKSPGCRVSVHDLGIRNSSPNDENVIFMETTHAINKIRPVVLIYIKNLNDNVMRGIDAAAIAMSSVNNKFTKIAIPIEYMNNTMFIADLPIEAIKQWNTPKFHVHVITQDRPASLKRLVSSLDSSIYLGDNVPLTINIDESADPDTIEYSHTVEWRSGKKNILRRTVQGGLVANIVESFYPTDNNDYGFIFEDDIEVSPFFYIWAKYTVLKYRYGPDRILSNRMFGVSLYNQKLIELTLPRHKKFNAALVLDPTKYNRRSPYLCQVPSSWGSLVFPEIWREFNHYITARLKDVKGPNLQDINIPESRSNGWHNSWKRFFIELIYLRGYVMLYPNYINYVSFSSNHHETGVHVHKKHRKGFLLPLMKNDIISEGLPGGVLPDYRNLPTLDLFGRVVSFHKLVERGHNLHRDISLCPPNDSATLTYDPKDLLCNRINIIKQNNETISAGTIEIKQIKQDNENINNEQRLNAKPILNKANPNPKLAHQDSKLDINDEQRPTANPILKKTNSNQNLVHQDSKLDINDEQRPTAKPDSKLDINYEQRPTAKPILKKNNPDQMLAHHDSKFEINDEQRPTKKPILKKTNPNPKLSHHDSKLDKS
;
A
#
# COMPACT_ATOMS: atom_id res chain seq x y z
N MET A 1 0.86 -35.20 -92.55
CA MET A 1 1.97 -35.03 -91.58
C MET A 1 1.52 -34.06 -90.48
N PRO A 2 2.31 -33.64 -89.47
CA PRO A 2 1.78 -33.39 -88.13
C PRO A 2 1.06 -32.03 -87.93
N SER A 3 0.28 -32.00 -86.83
CA SER A 3 -0.01 -30.86 -85.95
C SER A 3 -0.57 -29.53 -86.51
N SER A 4 -1.67 -29.13 -85.86
CA SER A 4 -2.02 -27.76 -85.39
C SER A 4 -3.12 -26.97 -86.10
N LEU A 5 -3.96 -26.36 -85.25
CA LEU A 5 -4.67 -25.07 -85.35
C LEU A 5 -5.39 -24.69 -86.66
N GLU A 6 -6.72 -24.52 -86.58
CA GLU A 6 -7.30 -23.15 -86.54
C GLU A 6 -8.83 -23.08 -86.30
N LYS A 7 -9.28 -21.87 -85.90
CA LYS A 7 -10.60 -21.26 -86.09
C LYS A 7 -11.85 -21.75 -85.32
N SER A 8 -12.79 -20.82 -85.23
CA SER A 8 -14.08 -20.82 -84.52
C SER A 8 -15.15 -20.25 -85.49
N PRO A 9 -16.43 -19.96 -85.12
CA PRO A 9 -17.18 -20.26 -83.89
C PRO A 9 -18.62 -20.82 -84.17
N TYR A 10 -19.44 -20.88 -83.11
CA TYR A 10 -20.92 -20.79 -83.07
C TYR A 10 -21.85 -22.02 -83.27
N ARG A 11 -22.81 -22.07 -82.33
CA ARG A 11 -24.21 -22.55 -82.41
C ARG A 11 -24.48 -24.04 -82.65
N TYR A 12 -24.89 -24.69 -81.57
CA TYR A 12 -26.03 -25.63 -81.60
C TYR A 12 -27.18 -25.08 -80.74
N ARG A 13 -28.40 -25.58 -80.92
CA ARG A 13 -29.64 -25.06 -80.30
C ARG A 13 -30.57 -26.21 -79.88
N SER A 14 -31.22 -26.07 -78.72
CA SER A 14 -32.18 -27.05 -78.13
C SER A 14 -31.54 -28.38 -77.66
N SER A 15 -32.11 -29.12 -76.69
CA SER A 15 -33.34 -28.91 -75.89
C SER A 15 -33.26 -29.62 -74.51
N TYR A 16 -34.19 -29.30 -73.61
CA TYR A 16 -34.46 -29.94 -72.29
C TYR A 16 -33.36 -29.73 -71.22
N SER A 17 -33.65 -29.73 -69.91
CA SER A 17 -34.88 -30.12 -69.21
C SER A 17 -35.24 -29.16 -68.05
N SER A 18 -36.48 -29.21 -67.58
CA SER A 18 -37.02 -28.40 -66.49
C SER A 18 -36.70 -28.98 -65.10
N TYR A 19 -36.19 -28.15 -64.18
CA TYR A 19 -36.02 -28.53 -62.78
C TYR A 19 -37.09 -27.90 -61.88
N PHE A 20 -37.85 -28.77 -61.21
CA PHE A 20 -38.75 -28.39 -60.12
C PHE A 20 -37.96 -27.76 -58.95
N THR A 21 -38.29 -26.54 -58.55
CA THR A 21 -37.92 -26.03 -57.23
C THR A 21 -38.95 -26.51 -56.19
N PRO A 22 -38.58 -27.30 -55.18
CA PRO A 22 -39.54 -27.88 -54.24
C PRO A 22 -40.15 -26.81 -53.31
N LYS A 23 -41.45 -26.92 -53.03
CA LYS A 23 -42.23 -26.00 -52.17
C LYS A 23 -41.56 -25.67 -50.83
N ILE A 24 -40.78 -26.61 -50.28
CA ILE A 24 -40.03 -26.49 -49.03
C ILE A 24 -39.12 -25.25 -49.02
N VAL A 25 -38.37 -24.99 -50.11
CA VAL A 25 -37.46 -23.83 -50.19
C VAL A 25 -38.24 -22.52 -50.18
N ARG A 26 -39.38 -22.47 -50.88
CA ARG A 26 -40.25 -21.27 -50.90
C ARG A 26 -40.84 -20.99 -49.50
N ASN A 27 -41.22 -22.04 -48.77
CA ASN A 27 -41.75 -21.91 -47.42
C ASN A 27 -40.68 -21.46 -46.41
N LEU A 28 -39.45 -22.00 -46.49
CA LEU A 28 -38.33 -21.60 -45.63
C LEU A 28 -37.94 -20.13 -45.86
N LEU A 29 -37.90 -19.67 -47.12
CA LEU A 29 -37.67 -18.26 -47.45
C LEU A 29 -38.79 -17.36 -46.91
N PHE A 30 -40.05 -17.81 -46.98
CA PHE A 30 -41.19 -17.06 -46.44
C PHE A 30 -41.13 -16.93 -44.91
N ILE A 31 -40.76 -18.01 -44.20
CA ILE A 31 -40.57 -18.00 -42.73
C ILE A 31 -39.39 -17.09 -42.33
N SER A 32 -38.28 -17.13 -43.07
CA SER A 32 -37.14 -16.23 -42.84
C SER A 32 -37.55 -14.76 -43.02
N PHE A 33 -38.29 -14.45 -44.10
CA PHE A 33 -38.76 -13.10 -44.40
C PHE A 33 -39.77 -12.57 -43.37
N THR A 34 -40.70 -13.40 -42.89
CA THR A 34 -41.63 -12.99 -41.82
C THR A 34 -40.92 -12.82 -40.48
N LEU A 35 -39.92 -13.64 -40.15
CA LEU A 35 -39.12 -13.45 -38.94
C LEU A 35 -38.32 -12.13 -38.97
N LEU A 36 -37.71 -11.82 -40.12
CA LEU A 36 -37.01 -10.55 -40.35
C LEU A 36 -37.96 -9.35 -40.28
N LEU A 37 -39.17 -9.45 -40.82
CA LEU A 37 -40.20 -8.40 -40.69
C LEU A 37 -40.64 -8.21 -39.23
N ILE A 38 -40.82 -9.28 -38.45
CA ILE A 38 -41.17 -9.19 -37.03
C ILE A 38 -40.06 -8.48 -36.25
N ILE A 39 -38.79 -8.81 -36.49
CA ILE A 39 -37.64 -8.13 -35.87
C ILE A 39 -37.58 -6.66 -36.29
N TYR A 40 -37.78 -6.36 -37.57
CA TYR A 40 -37.79 -5.00 -38.10
C TYR A 40 -38.92 -4.14 -37.49
N PHE A 41 -40.14 -4.67 -37.39
CA PHE A 41 -41.25 -3.99 -36.74
C PHE A 41 -41.06 -3.86 -35.22
N TYR A 42 -40.44 -4.84 -34.54
CA TYR A 42 -40.12 -4.72 -33.11
C TYR A 42 -39.10 -3.60 -32.85
N ASN A 43 -38.07 -3.50 -33.70
CA ASN A 43 -37.09 -2.41 -33.63
C ASN A 43 -37.75 -1.05 -33.91
N ILE A 44 -38.58 -0.94 -34.96
CA ILE A 44 -39.34 0.29 -35.25
C ILE A 44 -40.30 0.66 -34.10
N GLN A 45 -40.95 -0.31 -33.46
CA GLN A 45 -41.80 -0.08 -32.29
C GLN A 45 -41.01 0.47 -31.09
N THR A 46 -39.74 0.08 -30.93
CA THR A 46 -38.84 0.64 -29.90
C THR A 46 -38.23 1.99 -30.28
N ASP A 47 -37.92 2.24 -31.56
CA ASP A 47 -37.37 3.52 -32.03
C ASP A 47 -38.43 4.63 -32.04
N ILE A 48 -39.67 4.35 -32.47
CA ILE A 48 -40.76 5.35 -32.55
C ILE A 48 -41.20 5.86 -31.17
N ILE A 49 -40.96 5.10 -30.10
CA ILE A 49 -41.26 5.53 -28.71
C ILE A 49 -40.18 6.49 -28.17
N ILE A 50 -39.03 6.68 -28.85
CA ILE A 50 -37.93 7.53 -28.40
C ILE A 50 -37.72 8.73 -29.36
N SER A 51 -38.62 9.71 -29.28
CA SER A 51 -38.42 11.04 -29.88
C SER A 51 -38.47 12.14 -28.81
N SER A 52 -37.37 12.27 -28.06
CA SER A 52 -37.08 13.42 -27.21
C SER A 52 -35.56 13.63 -27.14
N PRO A 53 -35.01 14.72 -27.72
CA PRO A 53 -33.58 14.90 -27.88
C PRO A 53 -32.91 15.34 -26.57
N ILE A 54 -32.74 14.42 -25.63
CA ILE A 54 -31.92 14.63 -24.44
C ILE A 54 -30.45 14.64 -24.88
N TYR A 55 -29.83 15.82 -24.84
CA TYR A 55 -28.41 16.03 -25.11
C TYR A 55 -27.54 15.07 -24.28
N GLN A 56 -26.63 14.35 -24.94
CA GLN A 56 -25.69 13.42 -24.28
C GLN A 56 -24.62 14.17 -23.46
N THR A 57 -24.93 14.60 -22.24
CA THR A 57 -23.93 15.01 -21.24
C THR A 57 -24.33 14.66 -19.81
N SER A 58 -23.93 13.49 -19.31
CA SER A 58 -23.67 13.26 -17.87
C SER A 58 -22.99 11.90 -17.63
N ASN A 59 -21.77 11.90 -17.09
CA ASN A 59 -20.96 10.68 -16.87
C ASN A 59 -21.25 10.08 -15.48
N ASN A 60 -22.50 9.71 -15.25
CA ASN A 60 -23.06 9.41 -13.91
C ASN A 60 -22.46 8.17 -13.27
N ASN A 61 -21.96 8.30 -12.04
CA ASN A 61 -21.39 7.17 -11.28
C ASN A 61 -22.51 6.43 -10.54
N ASN A 62 -23.14 5.46 -11.22
CA ASN A 62 -24.15 4.62 -10.59
C ASN A 62 -23.50 3.60 -9.63
N VAL A 63 -23.98 3.49 -8.40
CA VAL A 63 -23.53 2.51 -7.41
C VAL A 63 -24.71 1.62 -7.06
N ILE A 64 -24.55 0.30 -7.19
CA ILE A 64 -25.53 -0.66 -6.66
C ILE A 64 -25.11 -1.10 -5.27
N VAL A 65 -26.06 -1.16 -4.34
CA VAL A 65 -25.93 -1.91 -3.09
C VAL A 65 -27.04 -2.96 -3.04
N ILE A 66 -26.69 -4.24 -2.99
CA ILE A 66 -27.68 -5.33 -2.89
C ILE A 66 -27.92 -5.68 -1.41
N VAL A 67 -29.19 -5.86 -1.06
CA VAL A 67 -29.68 -6.11 0.29
C VAL A 67 -30.61 -7.33 0.27
N ASP A 68 -30.25 -8.38 0.99
CA ASP A 68 -31.14 -9.51 1.26
C ASP A 68 -31.61 -9.50 2.73
N GLY A 69 -32.89 -9.16 2.93
CA GLY A 69 -33.52 -9.16 4.25
C GLY A 69 -33.22 -7.97 5.16
N GLU A 70 -33.97 -7.90 6.27
CA GLU A 70 -34.00 -6.73 7.17
C GLU A 70 -32.67 -6.52 7.93
N GLN A 71 -31.95 -7.59 8.27
CA GLN A 71 -30.65 -7.50 8.95
C GLN A 71 -29.58 -6.86 8.05
N GLN A 72 -29.51 -7.27 6.77
CA GLN A 72 -28.63 -6.64 5.79
C GLN A 72 -29.03 -5.18 5.54
N ALA A 73 -30.33 -4.88 5.49
CA ALA A 73 -30.82 -3.52 5.35
C ALA A 73 -30.33 -2.61 6.49
N LYS A 74 -30.41 -3.09 7.74
CA LYS A 74 -29.93 -2.36 8.94
C LYS A 74 -28.42 -2.13 8.92
N ALA A 75 -27.63 -3.12 8.48
CA ALA A 75 -26.18 -3.01 8.40
C ALA A 75 -25.71 -2.06 7.27
N LEU A 76 -26.34 -2.13 6.09
CA LEU A 76 -25.91 -1.38 4.91
C LEU A 76 -26.49 0.04 4.82
N GLN A 77 -27.63 0.33 5.48
CA GLN A 77 -28.29 1.63 5.40
C GLN A 77 -27.38 2.82 5.77
N PRO A 78 -26.64 2.82 6.89
CA PRO A 78 -25.76 3.95 7.23
C PRO A 78 -24.74 4.24 6.14
N ILE A 79 -24.21 3.19 5.48
CA ILE A 79 -23.20 3.30 4.43
C ILE A 79 -23.83 3.93 3.18
N TYR A 80 -24.87 3.32 2.61
CA TYR A 80 -25.44 3.82 1.34
C TYR A 80 -26.15 5.17 1.49
N CYS A 81 -26.77 5.44 2.64
CA CYS A 81 -27.36 6.74 2.91
C CYS A 81 -26.30 7.85 3.01
N ASN A 82 -25.15 7.58 3.63
CA ASN A 82 -24.08 8.59 3.73
C ASN A 82 -23.33 8.78 2.40
N LEU A 83 -23.12 7.73 1.61
CA LEU A 83 -22.63 7.87 0.22
C LEU A 83 -23.54 8.79 -0.62
N SER A 84 -24.86 8.66 -0.48
CA SER A 84 -25.84 9.52 -1.19
C SER A 84 -25.81 11.01 -0.83
N LYS A 85 -25.04 11.40 0.21
CA LYS A 85 -24.86 12.80 0.64
C LYS A 85 -23.59 13.43 0.08
N LYS A 86 -22.56 12.64 -0.25
CA LYS A 86 -21.21 13.14 -0.53
C LYS A 86 -20.97 13.70 -1.94
N SER A 87 -21.74 13.25 -2.92
CA SER A 87 -21.53 13.60 -4.33
C SER A 87 -22.84 14.02 -5.00
N ARG A 88 -22.73 14.86 -6.05
CA ARG A 88 -23.84 15.23 -6.93
C ARG A 88 -23.97 14.29 -8.13
N ASP A 89 -22.85 13.70 -8.55
CA ASP A 89 -22.73 12.91 -9.80
C ASP A 89 -22.61 11.41 -9.51
N THR A 90 -23.09 10.98 -8.34
CA THR A 90 -23.06 9.59 -7.86
C THR A 90 -24.45 9.18 -7.38
N PHE A 91 -25.05 8.25 -8.11
CA PHE A 91 -26.43 7.82 -7.91
C PHE A 91 -26.43 6.47 -7.20
N ILE A 92 -27.10 6.41 -6.05
CA ILE A 92 -27.12 5.21 -5.21
C ILE A 92 -28.40 4.42 -5.48
N HIS A 93 -28.25 3.22 -5.99
CA HIS A 93 -29.32 2.26 -6.28
C HIS A 93 -29.27 1.14 -5.24
N VAL A 94 -30.32 1.00 -4.43
CA VAL A 94 -30.43 -0.10 -3.47
C VAL A 94 -31.35 -1.16 -4.05
N VAL A 95 -30.83 -2.35 -4.29
CA VAL A 95 -31.54 -3.48 -4.88
C VAL A 95 -31.89 -4.46 -3.77
N VAL A 96 -33.17 -4.79 -3.62
CA VAL A 96 -33.67 -5.74 -2.61
C VAL A 96 -34.22 -7.01 -3.26
N THR A 97 -33.97 -8.15 -2.65
CA THR A 97 -34.38 -9.48 -3.13
C THR A 97 -35.89 -9.72 -3.02
N GLY A 98 -36.55 -9.04 -2.09
CA GLY A 98 -38.00 -8.87 -2.02
C GLY A 98 -38.67 -9.49 -0.79
N LYS A 99 -39.97 -9.22 -0.62
CA LYS A 99 -40.69 -9.41 0.66
C LYS A 99 -40.49 -10.76 1.36
N ARG A 100 -40.43 -11.87 0.60
CA ARG A 100 -40.28 -13.23 1.17
C ARG A 100 -38.91 -13.49 1.81
N ARG A 101 -37.91 -12.64 1.55
CA ARG A 101 -36.60 -12.64 2.22
C ARG A 101 -36.55 -11.70 3.44
N GLY A 102 -37.69 -11.09 3.82
CA GLY A 102 -37.85 -10.34 5.07
C GLY A 102 -38.00 -8.82 4.92
N ILE A 103 -37.78 -8.25 3.74
CA ILE A 103 -38.07 -6.83 3.46
C ILE A 103 -38.34 -6.59 1.97
N CYS A 104 -39.36 -5.80 1.65
CA CYS A 104 -39.68 -5.38 0.27
C CYS A 104 -39.23 -3.94 -0.02
N GLY A 105 -39.29 -3.53 -1.30
CA GLY A 105 -38.89 -2.19 -1.74
C GLY A 105 -39.65 -1.07 -1.04
N GLU A 106 -40.95 -1.24 -0.76
CA GLU A 106 -41.75 -0.23 -0.04
C GLU A 106 -41.43 -0.18 1.46
N GLU A 107 -41.10 -1.30 2.08
CA GLU A 107 -40.64 -1.36 3.47
C GLU A 107 -39.25 -0.71 3.59
N LEU A 108 -38.37 -0.95 2.62
CA LEU A 108 -37.04 -0.35 2.53
C LEU A 108 -37.08 1.16 2.22
N LYS A 109 -38.00 1.63 1.36
CA LYS A 109 -38.28 3.07 1.17
C LYS A 109 -38.72 3.74 2.47
N LYS A 110 -39.65 3.12 3.21
CA LYS A 110 -40.12 3.59 4.54
C LYS A 110 -39.05 3.51 5.63
N MET A 111 -38.04 2.66 5.45
CA MET A 111 -36.86 2.60 6.30
C MET A 111 -35.89 3.74 5.95
N ASN A 112 -35.70 4.04 4.66
CA ASN A 112 -34.79 5.08 4.17
C ASN A 112 -35.31 6.50 4.39
N SER A 113 -36.62 6.74 4.32
CA SER A 113 -37.21 8.05 4.63
C SER A 113 -37.03 8.49 6.09
N LYS A 114 -36.72 7.56 7.00
CA LYS A 114 -36.34 7.85 8.39
C LYS A 114 -34.88 8.30 8.57
N SER A 115 -34.06 8.23 7.51
CA SER A 115 -32.65 8.62 7.52
C SER A 115 -32.47 9.97 6.81
N PRO A 116 -32.26 11.09 7.54
CA PRO A 116 -32.22 12.43 6.94
C PRO A 116 -31.16 12.53 5.83
N GLY A 117 -31.59 13.02 4.66
CA GLY A 117 -30.73 13.19 3.48
C GLY A 117 -30.37 11.88 2.75
N CYS A 118 -30.98 10.74 3.07
CA CYS A 118 -30.79 9.49 2.33
C CYS A 118 -31.52 9.55 0.97
N ARG A 119 -30.78 9.80 -0.11
CA ARG A 119 -31.32 9.99 -1.48
C ARG A 119 -30.94 8.80 -2.36
N VAL A 120 -31.75 7.73 -2.30
CA VAL A 120 -31.45 6.46 -2.97
C VAL A 120 -32.63 5.94 -3.78
N SER A 121 -32.34 5.35 -4.95
CA SER A 121 -33.31 4.67 -5.80
C SER A 121 -33.48 3.22 -5.34
N VAL A 122 -34.67 2.85 -4.84
CA VAL A 122 -34.93 1.49 -4.38
C VAL A 122 -35.58 0.65 -5.48
N HIS A 123 -34.98 -0.49 -5.78
CA HIS A 123 -35.44 -1.48 -6.76
C HIS A 123 -35.74 -2.81 -6.06
N ASP A 124 -36.90 -3.40 -6.29
CA ASP A 124 -37.28 -4.71 -5.73
C ASP A 124 -37.24 -5.74 -6.86
N LEU A 125 -36.38 -6.76 -6.74
CA LEU A 125 -36.31 -7.88 -7.68
C LEU A 125 -37.56 -8.77 -7.58
N GLY A 126 -38.27 -8.70 -6.45
CA GLY A 126 -39.59 -9.32 -6.30
C GLY A 126 -39.59 -10.83 -6.54
N ILE A 127 -38.54 -11.54 -6.11
CA ILE A 127 -38.29 -12.95 -6.46
C ILE A 127 -39.52 -13.82 -6.04
N ARG A 128 -40.26 -14.32 -7.04
CA ARG A 128 -41.65 -14.81 -6.91
C ARG A 128 -41.81 -16.25 -7.42
N ASN A 129 -41.89 -17.19 -6.47
CA ASN A 129 -42.12 -18.63 -6.68
C ASN A 129 -40.99 -19.35 -7.44
N SER A 130 -40.88 -20.69 -7.41
CA SER A 130 -41.44 -21.65 -6.44
C SER A 130 -40.41 -22.07 -5.38
N SER A 131 -39.11 -21.93 -5.66
CA SER A 131 -38.01 -22.07 -4.70
C SER A 131 -37.33 -20.71 -4.49
N PRO A 132 -37.49 -20.07 -3.30
CA PRO A 132 -36.79 -18.81 -2.98
C PRO A 132 -35.25 -18.90 -2.91
N ASN A 133 -34.70 -20.10 -3.12
CA ASN A 133 -33.28 -20.42 -2.99
C ASN A 133 -32.70 -20.97 -4.32
N ASP A 134 -33.39 -20.78 -5.46
CA ASP A 134 -32.87 -21.16 -6.79
C ASP A 134 -31.83 -20.16 -7.29
N GLU A 135 -30.56 -20.53 -7.12
CA GLU A 135 -29.36 -19.76 -7.44
C GLU A 135 -29.38 -19.21 -8.88
N ASN A 136 -30.03 -19.89 -9.83
CA ASN A 136 -30.13 -19.46 -11.22
C ASN A 136 -31.08 -18.26 -11.40
N VAL A 137 -32.23 -18.27 -10.72
CA VAL A 137 -33.19 -17.15 -10.77
C VAL A 137 -32.55 -15.90 -10.17
N ILE A 138 -31.87 -16.06 -9.03
CA ILE A 138 -31.15 -14.98 -8.35
C ILE A 138 -30.01 -14.43 -9.25
N PHE A 139 -29.25 -15.31 -9.91
CA PHE A 139 -28.23 -14.93 -10.87
C PHE A 139 -28.80 -14.11 -12.03
N MET A 140 -29.93 -14.54 -12.62
CA MET A 140 -30.55 -13.88 -13.77
C MET A 140 -31.13 -12.50 -13.41
N GLU A 141 -31.86 -12.37 -12.30
CA GLU A 141 -32.42 -11.09 -11.86
C GLU A 141 -31.33 -10.09 -11.44
N THR A 142 -30.29 -10.57 -10.75
CA THR A 142 -29.12 -9.74 -10.41
C THR A 142 -28.39 -9.28 -11.68
N THR A 143 -28.23 -10.17 -12.65
CA THR A 143 -27.66 -9.87 -13.98
C THR A 143 -28.51 -8.84 -14.74
N HIS A 144 -29.84 -8.93 -14.70
CA HIS A 144 -30.72 -7.94 -15.31
C HIS A 144 -30.55 -6.56 -14.66
N ALA A 145 -30.55 -6.50 -13.32
CA ALA A 145 -30.36 -5.25 -12.58
C ALA A 145 -29.00 -4.58 -12.88
N ILE A 146 -27.90 -5.36 -12.92
CA ILE A 146 -26.57 -4.86 -13.27
C ILE A 146 -26.54 -4.31 -14.71
N ASN A 147 -27.09 -5.04 -15.69
CA ASN A 147 -27.12 -4.61 -17.09
C ASN A 147 -27.96 -3.34 -17.31
N LYS A 148 -29.04 -3.17 -16.54
CA LYS A 148 -29.97 -2.03 -16.65
C LYS A 148 -29.45 -0.77 -15.95
N ILE A 149 -28.83 -0.91 -14.79
CA ILE A 149 -28.32 0.21 -13.99
C ILE A 149 -26.90 0.61 -14.42
N ARG A 150 -26.09 -0.32 -14.95
CA ARG A 150 -24.69 -0.12 -15.38
C ARG A 150 -23.84 0.53 -14.28
N PRO A 151 -23.62 -0.17 -13.15
CA PRO A 151 -22.85 0.37 -12.03
C PRO A 151 -21.39 0.64 -12.39
N VAL A 152 -20.75 1.55 -11.67
CA VAL A 152 -19.29 1.64 -11.53
C VAL A 152 -18.78 0.91 -10.29
N VAL A 153 -19.65 0.68 -9.29
CA VAL A 153 -19.39 -0.07 -8.05
C VAL A 153 -20.61 -0.91 -7.69
N LEU A 154 -20.38 -2.14 -7.24
CA LEU A 154 -21.40 -3.04 -6.71
C LEU A 154 -20.99 -3.53 -5.31
N ILE A 155 -21.78 -3.20 -4.29
CA ILE A 155 -21.55 -3.57 -2.88
C ILE A 155 -22.62 -4.58 -2.43
N TYR A 156 -22.21 -5.66 -1.76
CA TYR A 156 -23.10 -6.65 -1.16
C TYR A 156 -22.39 -7.45 -0.06
N ILE A 157 -23.16 -8.21 0.72
CA ILE A 157 -22.65 -9.07 1.77
C ILE A 157 -22.26 -10.44 1.20
N LYS A 158 -21.05 -10.90 1.51
CA LYS A 158 -20.53 -12.21 1.13
C LYS A 158 -20.92 -13.23 2.21
N ASN A 159 -21.79 -14.17 1.86
CA ASN A 159 -22.15 -15.32 2.69
C ASN A 159 -22.36 -16.56 1.80
N LEU A 160 -21.32 -17.36 1.58
CA LEU A 160 -21.38 -18.51 0.65
C LEU A 160 -22.30 -19.65 1.14
N ASN A 161 -22.71 -19.63 2.41
CA ASN A 161 -23.66 -20.59 2.97
C ASN A 161 -25.12 -20.29 2.56
N ASP A 162 -25.41 -19.09 2.05
CA ASP A 162 -26.74 -18.74 1.53
C ASP A 162 -26.77 -18.77 0.00
N ASN A 163 -27.71 -19.54 -0.57
CA ASN A 163 -27.91 -19.66 -2.02
C ASN A 163 -28.15 -18.31 -2.72
N VAL A 164 -28.83 -17.37 -2.06
CA VAL A 164 -29.09 -16.03 -2.58
C VAL A 164 -27.79 -15.26 -2.73
N MET A 165 -26.94 -15.28 -1.71
CA MET A 165 -25.68 -14.54 -1.75
C MET A 165 -24.65 -15.21 -2.66
N ARG A 166 -24.73 -16.53 -2.90
CA ARG A 166 -23.97 -17.18 -3.99
C ARG A 166 -24.45 -16.78 -5.39
N GLY A 167 -25.76 -16.76 -5.65
CA GLY A 167 -26.31 -16.31 -6.94
C GLY A 167 -25.94 -14.86 -7.25
N ILE A 168 -25.95 -14.01 -6.22
CA ILE A 168 -25.46 -12.63 -6.30
C ILE A 168 -23.94 -12.58 -6.56
N ASP A 169 -23.12 -13.35 -5.83
CA ASP A 169 -21.66 -13.37 -6.03
C ASP A 169 -21.28 -13.87 -7.45
N ALA A 170 -21.96 -14.91 -7.94
CA ALA A 170 -21.79 -15.45 -9.28
C ALA A 170 -22.17 -14.43 -10.37
N ALA A 171 -23.33 -13.76 -10.25
CA ALA A 171 -23.73 -12.70 -11.19
C ALA A 171 -22.77 -11.51 -11.15
N ALA A 172 -22.32 -11.11 -9.96
CA ALA A 172 -21.35 -10.05 -9.77
C ALA A 172 -19.97 -10.40 -10.39
N ILE A 173 -19.52 -11.65 -10.28
CA ILE A 173 -18.31 -12.15 -10.96
C ILE A 173 -18.50 -12.08 -12.48
N ALA A 174 -19.51 -12.77 -13.01
CA ALA A 174 -19.74 -12.89 -14.45
C ALA A 174 -19.93 -11.54 -15.15
N MET A 175 -20.66 -10.61 -14.52
CA MET A 175 -20.89 -9.30 -15.11
C MET A 175 -19.68 -8.36 -15.02
N SER A 176 -18.82 -8.51 -13.99
CA SER A 176 -17.61 -7.69 -13.83
C SER A 176 -16.51 -8.03 -14.85
N SER A 177 -16.52 -9.24 -15.43
CA SER A 177 -15.55 -9.70 -16.42
C SER A 177 -15.99 -9.50 -17.87
N VAL A 178 -17.29 -9.56 -18.16
CA VAL A 178 -17.79 -9.61 -19.55
C VAL A 178 -18.09 -8.24 -20.17
N ASN A 179 -18.97 -7.42 -19.55
CA ASN A 179 -19.63 -6.32 -20.29
C ASN A 179 -19.52 -4.92 -19.68
N ASN A 180 -19.10 -4.76 -18.43
CA ASN A 180 -18.72 -3.47 -17.84
C ASN A 180 -17.78 -3.73 -16.66
N LYS A 181 -16.56 -3.16 -16.68
CA LYS A 181 -15.56 -3.35 -15.62
C LYS A 181 -15.88 -2.47 -14.39
N PHE A 182 -16.91 -2.86 -13.65
CA PHE A 182 -17.28 -2.26 -12.37
C PHE A 182 -16.54 -2.89 -11.20
N THR A 183 -16.42 -2.17 -10.09
CA THR A 183 -15.69 -2.64 -8.91
C THR A 183 -16.61 -3.40 -7.96
N LYS A 184 -16.41 -4.72 -7.89
CA LYS A 184 -17.11 -5.65 -6.99
C LYS A 184 -16.57 -5.52 -5.55
N ILE A 185 -17.44 -5.27 -4.58
CA ILE A 185 -17.11 -5.17 -3.15
C ILE A 185 -17.99 -6.15 -2.37
N ALA A 186 -17.42 -7.29 -2.01
CA ALA A 186 -18.11 -8.42 -1.39
C ALA A 186 -17.70 -8.56 0.08
N ILE A 187 -18.42 -7.89 0.98
CA ILE A 187 -18.03 -7.73 2.40
C ILE A 187 -18.45 -8.97 3.20
N PRO A 188 -17.54 -9.72 3.84
CA PRO A 188 -17.93 -10.85 4.71
C PRO A 188 -18.86 -10.39 5.84
N ILE A 189 -19.93 -11.15 6.11
CA ILE A 189 -21.01 -10.76 7.02
C ILE A 189 -20.50 -10.47 8.45
N GLU A 190 -19.48 -11.19 8.88
CA GLU A 190 -18.79 -11.06 10.17
C GLU A 190 -18.09 -9.70 10.36
N TYR A 191 -17.71 -9.02 9.27
CA TYR A 191 -16.99 -7.74 9.32
C TYR A 191 -17.88 -6.52 9.03
N MET A 192 -19.18 -6.71 8.81
CA MET A 192 -20.08 -5.63 8.39
C MET A 192 -20.07 -4.41 9.33
N ASN A 193 -20.02 -4.64 10.64
CA ASN A 193 -19.97 -3.57 11.65
C ASN A 193 -18.71 -2.69 11.53
N ASN A 194 -17.66 -3.17 10.86
CA ASN A 194 -16.37 -2.51 10.70
C ASN A 194 -16.19 -1.82 9.34
N THR A 195 -17.27 -1.70 8.55
CA THR A 195 -17.23 -1.13 7.20
C THR A 195 -17.79 0.29 7.09
N MET A 196 -18.09 0.94 8.22
CA MET A 196 -18.61 2.32 8.25
C MET A 196 -17.69 3.32 7.53
N PHE A 197 -16.37 3.10 7.55
CA PHE A 197 -15.39 3.95 6.87
C PHE A 197 -15.56 3.98 5.34
N ILE A 198 -16.20 2.98 4.72
CA ILE A 198 -16.52 2.99 3.28
C ILE A 198 -17.37 4.22 2.94
N ALA A 199 -18.23 4.67 3.87
CA ALA A 199 -19.05 5.85 3.70
C ALA A 199 -18.26 7.18 3.68
N ASP A 200 -17.00 7.20 4.15
CA ASP A 200 -16.14 8.38 4.00
C ASP A 200 -15.46 8.44 2.63
N LEU A 201 -15.18 7.29 2.01
CA LEU A 201 -14.38 7.23 0.80
C LEU A 201 -15.05 7.97 -0.38
N PRO A 202 -14.29 8.77 -1.15
CA PRO A 202 -14.78 9.36 -2.39
C PRO A 202 -14.96 8.27 -3.46
N ILE A 203 -15.87 8.48 -4.42
CA ILE A 203 -16.27 7.44 -5.39
C ILE A 203 -15.09 6.95 -6.25
N GLU A 204 -14.11 7.82 -6.52
CA GLU A 204 -12.85 7.48 -7.19
C GLU A 204 -12.05 6.41 -6.41
N ALA A 205 -12.00 6.54 -5.08
CA ALA A 205 -11.30 5.58 -4.22
C ALA A 205 -12.08 4.26 -4.10
N ILE A 206 -13.42 4.32 -3.99
CA ILE A 206 -14.26 3.11 -3.92
C ILE A 206 -14.17 2.31 -5.23
N LYS A 207 -14.08 2.99 -6.39
CA LYS A 207 -13.80 2.36 -7.69
C LYS A 207 -12.43 1.64 -7.74
N GLN A 208 -11.53 1.90 -6.80
CA GLN A 208 -10.21 1.26 -6.70
C GLN A 208 -10.09 0.27 -5.52
N TRP A 209 -11.22 -0.18 -4.93
CA TRP A 209 -11.23 -1.05 -3.73
C TRP A 209 -10.34 -2.31 -3.80
N ASN A 210 -10.19 -2.92 -4.98
CA ASN A 210 -9.41 -4.13 -5.22
C ASN A 210 -8.05 -3.86 -5.90
N THR A 211 -7.66 -2.59 -6.07
CA THR A 211 -6.43 -2.19 -6.77
C THR A 211 -5.18 -2.21 -5.88
N PRO A 212 -5.17 -1.63 -4.66
CA PRO A 212 -4.02 -1.76 -3.77
C PRO A 212 -3.90 -3.19 -3.24
N LYS A 213 -2.74 -3.81 -3.47
CA LYS A 213 -2.35 -5.12 -2.95
C LYS A 213 -1.59 -4.92 -1.65
N PHE A 214 -1.84 -5.76 -0.65
CA PHE A 214 -1.21 -5.65 0.66
C PHE A 214 -0.46 -6.93 0.99
N HIS A 215 0.76 -6.80 1.51
CA HIS A 215 1.64 -7.91 1.83
C HIS A 215 2.14 -7.76 3.27
N VAL A 216 2.17 -8.85 4.04
CA VAL A 216 2.67 -8.86 5.42
C VAL A 216 4.06 -9.50 5.44
N HIS A 217 5.06 -8.74 5.89
CA HIS A 217 6.44 -9.17 5.98
C HIS A 217 6.86 -9.17 7.46
N VAL A 218 6.97 -10.37 8.01
CA VAL A 218 7.47 -10.60 9.37
C VAL A 218 8.96 -10.90 9.30
N ILE A 219 9.72 -10.40 10.26
CA ILE A 219 11.18 -10.55 10.37
C ILE A 219 11.50 -11.13 11.74
N THR A 220 12.22 -12.25 11.78
CA THR A 220 12.47 -13.03 12.99
C THR A 220 13.88 -13.60 13.04
N GLN A 221 14.40 -13.83 14.24
CA GLN A 221 15.66 -14.54 14.45
C GLN A 221 15.52 -15.66 15.49
N ASP A 222 15.54 -15.33 16.79
CA ASP A 222 15.72 -16.28 17.89
C ASP A 222 14.63 -16.19 18.99
N ARG A 223 13.40 -15.79 18.61
CA ARG A 223 12.32 -15.42 19.55
C ARG A 223 10.97 -16.08 19.21
N PRO A 224 10.84 -17.42 19.35
CA PRO A 224 9.67 -18.17 18.88
C PRO A 224 8.37 -17.76 19.59
N ALA A 225 8.44 -17.42 20.88
CA ALA A 225 7.28 -16.93 21.63
C ALA A 225 6.81 -15.54 21.17
N SER A 226 7.73 -14.66 20.79
CA SER A 226 7.46 -13.32 20.27
C SER A 226 6.82 -13.40 18.89
N LEU A 227 7.44 -14.17 17.99
CA LEU A 227 6.91 -14.49 16.67
C LEU A 227 5.50 -15.10 16.75
N LYS A 228 5.26 -16.03 17.67
CA LYS A 228 3.94 -16.65 17.89
C LYS A 228 2.88 -15.64 18.35
N ARG A 229 3.23 -14.69 19.23
CA ARG A 229 2.34 -13.59 19.62
C ARG A 229 1.99 -12.70 18.42
N LEU A 230 2.98 -12.28 17.65
CA LEU A 230 2.78 -11.46 16.45
C LEU A 230 1.85 -12.16 15.45
N VAL A 231 2.18 -13.39 15.05
CA VAL A 231 1.38 -14.16 14.08
C VAL A 231 -0.04 -14.43 14.58
N SER A 232 -0.22 -14.72 15.88
CA SER A 232 -1.56 -14.88 16.46
C SER A 232 -2.40 -13.59 16.36
N SER A 233 -1.78 -12.42 16.58
CA SER A 233 -2.46 -11.12 16.40
C SER A 233 -2.76 -10.80 14.94
N LEU A 234 -1.90 -11.23 14.01
CA LEU A 234 -2.09 -11.09 12.57
C LEU A 234 -3.23 -11.98 12.03
N ASP A 235 -3.33 -13.25 12.43
CA ASP A 235 -4.43 -14.14 11.97
C ASP A 235 -5.78 -13.72 12.59
N SER A 236 -5.76 -13.13 13.79
CA SER A 236 -6.95 -12.58 14.48
C SER A 236 -7.43 -11.20 13.95
N SER A 237 -6.94 -10.74 12.78
CA SER A 237 -7.20 -9.40 12.26
C SER A 237 -8.22 -9.34 11.12
N ILE A 238 -8.86 -8.19 10.95
CA ILE A 238 -9.97 -7.99 10.01
C ILE A 238 -9.45 -7.54 8.63
N TYR A 239 -9.35 -8.50 7.70
CA TYR A 239 -8.89 -8.28 6.33
C TYR A 239 -10.00 -7.94 5.32
N LEU A 240 -11.25 -7.78 5.77
CA LEU A 240 -12.41 -7.38 4.93
C LEU A 240 -12.72 -8.31 3.73
N GLY A 241 -12.09 -9.48 3.65
CA GLY A 241 -12.21 -10.43 2.54
C GLY A 241 -11.11 -10.32 1.47
N ASP A 242 -10.13 -9.42 1.64
CA ASP A 242 -8.96 -9.29 0.78
C ASP A 242 -7.97 -10.47 0.95
N ASN A 243 -7.22 -10.79 -0.12
CA ASN A 243 -6.10 -11.72 -0.10
C ASN A 243 -4.81 -10.97 0.24
N VAL A 244 -4.25 -11.25 1.41
CA VAL A 244 -3.05 -10.62 1.97
C VAL A 244 -1.98 -11.70 2.22
N PRO A 245 -0.97 -11.84 1.35
CA PRO A 245 0.09 -12.82 1.53
C PRO A 245 0.97 -12.50 2.75
N LEU A 246 1.36 -13.55 3.48
CA LEU A 246 2.33 -13.50 4.59
C LEU A 246 3.67 -14.03 4.10
N THR A 247 4.76 -13.32 4.40
CA THR A 247 6.14 -13.77 4.20
C THR A 247 6.87 -13.69 5.52
N ILE A 248 7.35 -14.83 6.03
CA ILE A 248 8.20 -14.89 7.22
C ILE A 248 9.66 -14.91 6.76
N ASN A 249 10.39 -13.86 7.09
CA ASN A 249 11.81 -13.68 6.79
C ASN A 249 12.62 -14.10 8.02
N ILE A 250 13.36 -15.19 7.89
CA ILE A 250 14.15 -15.81 8.96
C ILE A 250 15.62 -15.53 8.68
N ASP A 251 16.36 -14.97 9.64
CA ASP A 251 17.81 -14.80 9.50
C ASP A 251 18.55 -16.16 9.43
N GLU A 252 19.84 -16.15 9.12
CA GLU A 252 20.64 -17.36 9.04
C GLU A 252 20.71 -18.03 10.43
N SER A 253 21.15 -17.29 11.45
CA SER A 253 21.38 -17.79 12.82
C SER A 253 20.10 -17.86 13.66
N ALA A 254 19.01 -18.36 13.07
CA ALA A 254 17.72 -18.58 13.75
C ALA A 254 17.68 -19.93 14.49
N ASP A 255 16.93 -19.98 15.59
CA ASP A 255 16.82 -21.18 16.43
C ASP A 255 15.85 -22.23 15.85
N PRO A 256 15.97 -23.52 16.24
CA PRO A 256 15.11 -24.59 15.72
C PRO A 256 13.61 -24.39 15.98
N ASP A 257 13.21 -23.88 17.15
CA ASP A 257 11.81 -23.67 17.52
C ASP A 257 11.19 -22.53 16.70
N THR A 258 11.95 -21.46 16.42
CA THR A 258 11.53 -20.38 15.51
C THR A 258 11.34 -20.89 14.09
N ILE A 259 12.23 -21.77 13.62
CA ILE A 259 12.13 -22.39 12.28
C ILE A 259 10.91 -23.33 12.23
N GLU A 260 10.75 -24.24 13.18
CA GLU A 260 9.62 -25.18 13.23
C GLU A 260 8.28 -24.42 13.34
N TYR A 261 8.19 -23.41 14.20
CA TYR A 261 6.99 -22.58 14.30
C TYR A 261 6.69 -21.89 12.96
N SER A 262 7.68 -21.27 12.31
CA SER A 262 7.50 -20.63 11.00
C SER A 262 6.95 -21.60 9.94
N HIS A 263 7.43 -22.85 9.94
CA HIS A 263 6.91 -23.91 9.06
C HIS A 263 5.48 -24.35 9.40
N THR A 264 5.13 -24.44 10.70
CA THR A 264 3.81 -24.92 11.17
C THR A 264 2.69 -23.88 11.20
N VAL A 265 2.99 -22.57 11.09
CA VAL A 265 1.98 -21.49 11.00
C VAL A 265 0.94 -21.76 9.90
N GLU A 266 -0.34 -21.87 10.27
CA GLU A 266 -1.45 -21.68 9.32
C GLU A 266 -1.61 -20.19 8.99
N TRP A 267 -1.98 -19.86 7.76
CA TRP A 267 -2.30 -18.48 7.37
C TRP A 267 -3.57 -18.47 6.52
N ARG A 268 -4.63 -17.83 7.04
CA ARG A 268 -5.98 -17.91 6.46
C ARG A 268 -6.29 -16.77 5.50
N SER A 269 -5.61 -15.64 5.65
CA SER A 269 -5.86 -14.42 4.86
C SER A 269 -5.16 -14.40 3.50
N GLY A 270 -4.35 -15.40 3.13
CA GLY A 270 -3.68 -15.43 1.83
C GLY A 270 -2.63 -16.54 1.69
N LYS A 271 -1.67 -16.37 0.78
CA LYS A 271 -0.54 -17.31 0.64
C LYS A 271 0.52 -17.09 1.75
N LYS A 272 0.96 -18.14 2.42
CA LYS A 272 2.19 -18.12 3.25
C LYS A 272 3.44 -18.39 2.38
N ASN A 273 4.49 -17.62 2.59
CA ASN A 273 5.86 -17.87 2.13
C ASN A 273 6.81 -17.86 3.33
N ILE A 274 7.92 -18.60 3.23
CA ILE A 274 9.00 -18.59 4.22
C ILE A 274 10.29 -18.38 3.45
N LEU A 275 11.09 -17.40 3.87
CA LEU A 275 12.39 -17.07 3.27
C LEU A 275 13.44 -17.11 4.40
N ARG A 276 14.32 -18.11 4.38
CA ARG A 276 15.47 -18.18 5.31
C ARG A 276 16.74 -17.71 4.59
N ARG A 277 17.54 -16.88 5.26
CA ARG A 277 18.84 -16.44 4.74
C ARG A 277 19.89 -17.55 4.83
N THR A 278 20.77 -17.60 3.84
CA THR A 278 21.97 -18.47 3.84
C THR A 278 23.21 -17.79 4.45
N VAL A 279 23.14 -16.48 4.69
CA VAL A 279 24.20 -15.67 5.31
C VAL A 279 23.54 -14.64 6.23
N GLN A 280 24.06 -14.55 7.45
CA GLN A 280 23.57 -13.68 8.53
C GLN A 280 23.43 -12.23 8.05
N GLY A 281 22.19 -11.76 7.95
CA GLY A 281 21.86 -10.43 7.43
C GLY A 281 21.83 -9.34 8.50
N GLY A 282 21.36 -9.69 9.70
CA GLY A 282 21.20 -8.74 10.81
C GLY A 282 20.27 -7.56 10.48
N LEU A 283 20.29 -6.55 11.35
CA LEU A 283 19.32 -5.44 11.34
C LEU A 283 19.24 -4.64 10.03
N VAL A 284 20.27 -4.65 9.18
CA VAL A 284 20.24 -3.89 7.92
C VAL A 284 19.63 -4.72 6.80
N ALA A 285 20.24 -5.88 6.47
CA ALA A 285 19.78 -6.68 5.34
C ALA A 285 18.41 -7.32 5.61
N ASN A 286 18.13 -7.78 6.83
CA ASN A 286 16.85 -8.43 7.15
C ASN A 286 15.65 -7.51 6.94
N ILE A 287 15.81 -6.21 7.18
CA ILE A 287 14.72 -5.22 7.05
C ILE A 287 14.63 -4.67 5.63
N VAL A 288 15.76 -4.28 5.04
CA VAL A 288 15.79 -3.72 3.66
C VAL A 288 15.35 -4.76 2.63
N GLU A 289 15.88 -5.98 2.71
CA GLU A 289 15.65 -7.04 1.74
C GLU A 289 14.35 -7.84 2.01
N SER A 290 13.56 -7.46 3.03
CA SER A 290 12.32 -8.17 3.41
C SER A 290 11.21 -8.06 2.37
N PHE A 291 11.15 -6.95 1.61
CA PHE A 291 10.05 -6.61 0.71
C PHE A 291 10.54 -5.90 -0.55
N TYR A 292 10.10 -6.40 -1.71
CA TYR A 292 10.37 -5.81 -3.03
C TYR A 292 9.03 -5.62 -3.77
N PRO A 293 8.52 -4.37 -3.91
CA PRO A 293 7.25 -4.10 -4.58
C PRO A 293 7.36 -4.20 -6.10
N THR A 294 6.48 -5.00 -6.73
CA THR A 294 6.43 -5.24 -8.18
C THR A 294 5.96 -4.00 -8.94
N ASP A 295 4.91 -3.34 -8.45
CA ASP A 295 4.35 -2.12 -9.05
C ASP A 295 3.95 -1.09 -7.98
N ASN A 296 3.35 0.04 -8.37
CA ASN A 296 2.99 1.15 -7.47
C ASN A 296 1.71 0.92 -6.65
N ASN A 297 1.16 -0.29 -6.68
CA ASN A 297 0.01 -0.73 -5.89
C ASN A 297 0.37 -1.82 -4.87
N ASP A 298 1.64 -2.26 -4.79
CA ASP A 298 2.09 -3.26 -3.80
C ASP A 298 2.54 -2.54 -2.52
N TYR A 299 1.73 -2.61 -1.45
CA TYR A 299 2.04 -2.00 -0.16
C TYR A 299 2.50 -3.06 0.84
N GLY A 300 3.66 -2.85 1.47
CA GLY A 300 4.25 -3.82 2.40
C GLY A 300 4.08 -3.41 3.85
N PHE A 301 3.46 -4.24 4.69
CA PHE A 301 3.54 -4.13 6.14
C PHE A 301 4.84 -4.76 6.61
N ILE A 302 5.68 -4.01 7.32
CA ILE A 302 6.95 -4.50 7.87
C ILE A 302 6.82 -4.63 9.38
N PHE A 303 7.12 -5.83 9.90
CA PHE A 303 7.07 -6.16 11.33
C PHE A 303 8.31 -6.93 11.79
N GLU A 304 8.88 -6.52 12.91
CA GLU A 304 9.80 -7.35 13.71
C GLU A 304 8.98 -8.25 14.66
N ASP A 305 9.50 -9.41 15.02
CA ASP A 305 8.86 -10.41 15.92
C ASP A 305 8.42 -9.88 17.31
N ASP A 306 8.97 -8.76 17.80
CA ASP A 306 8.56 -8.12 19.07
C ASP A 306 7.33 -7.20 18.97
N ILE A 307 6.68 -7.13 17.80
CA ILE A 307 5.44 -6.39 17.57
C ILE A 307 4.20 -7.24 17.94
N GLU A 308 3.10 -6.56 18.27
CA GLU A 308 1.75 -7.11 18.35
C GLU A 308 0.79 -6.10 17.69
N VAL A 309 -0.21 -6.59 16.93
CA VAL A 309 -1.15 -5.72 16.20
C VAL A 309 -2.59 -5.77 16.75
N SER A 310 -3.30 -4.66 16.57
CA SER A 310 -4.74 -4.58 16.77
C SER A 310 -5.48 -5.28 15.61
N PRO A 311 -6.62 -5.95 15.85
CA PRO A 311 -7.47 -6.50 14.79
C PRO A 311 -7.86 -5.51 13.68
N PHE A 312 -7.81 -4.20 13.96
CA PHE A 312 -8.21 -3.13 13.04
C PHE A 312 -7.03 -2.51 12.26
N PHE A 313 -5.79 -3.02 12.41
CA PHE A 313 -4.60 -2.44 11.77
C PHE A 313 -4.73 -2.38 10.24
N TYR A 314 -5.31 -3.44 9.65
CA TYR A 314 -5.53 -3.54 8.22
C TYR A 314 -6.60 -2.54 7.74
N ILE A 315 -7.67 -2.35 8.51
CA ILE A 315 -8.74 -1.38 8.18
C ILE A 315 -8.17 0.04 8.13
N TRP A 316 -7.39 0.43 9.14
CA TRP A 316 -6.70 1.73 9.16
C TRP A 316 -5.80 1.94 7.95
N ALA A 317 -5.01 0.93 7.59
CA ALA A 317 -4.14 0.95 6.41
C ALA A 317 -4.92 1.03 5.09
N LYS A 318 -5.93 0.17 4.86
CA LYS A 318 -6.73 0.18 3.64
C LYS A 318 -7.55 1.47 3.49
N TYR A 319 -8.14 1.98 4.57
CA TYR A 319 -8.87 3.26 4.59
C TYR A 319 -7.96 4.44 4.21
N THR A 320 -6.80 4.56 4.85
CA THR A 320 -5.86 5.66 4.59
C THR A 320 -5.23 5.57 3.19
N VAL A 321 -4.86 4.38 2.71
CA VAL A 321 -4.40 4.17 1.33
C VAL A 321 -5.49 4.51 0.32
N LEU A 322 -6.73 4.06 0.50
CA LEU A 322 -7.81 4.38 -0.44
C LEU A 322 -8.13 5.89 -0.46
N LYS A 323 -8.30 6.53 0.71
CA LYS A 323 -8.54 7.99 0.84
C LYS A 323 -7.46 8.79 0.12
N TYR A 324 -6.19 8.58 0.46
CA TYR A 324 -5.11 9.46 0.01
C TYR A 324 -4.51 9.06 -1.32
N ARG A 325 -4.32 7.77 -1.63
CA ARG A 325 -3.60 7.32 -2.84
C ARG A 325 -4.52 7.02 -4.04
N TYR A 326 -5.79 6.72 -3.81
CA TYR A 326 -6.76 6.41 -4.87
C TYR A 326 -7.91 7.42 -4.99
N GLY A 327 -8.14 8.25 -3.96
CA GLY A 327 -9.05 9.39 -4.01
C GLY A 327 -8.48 10.62 -4.75
N PRO A 328 -9.15 11.78 -4.66
CA PRO A 328 -8.68 13.06 -5.22
C PRO A 328 -7.36 13.57 -4.61
N ASP A 329 -7.10 13.25 -3.34
CA ASP A 329 -5.90 13.71 -2.61
C ASP A 329 -4.57 13.15 -3.13
N ARG A 330 -4.60 12.17 -4.06
CA ARG A 330 -3.41 11.48 -4.59
C ARG A 330 -2.37 12.39 -5.23
N ILE A 331 -2.80 13.56 -5.73
CA ILE A 331 -1.93 14.59 -6.30
C ILE A 331 -1.09 15.34 -5.24
N LEU A 332 -1.40 15.15 -3.96
CA LEU A 332 -0.74 15.78 -2.81
C LEU A 332 0.09 14.79 -2.01
N SER A 333 -0.32 13.52 -1.95
CA SER A 333 0.31 12.46 -1.16
C SER A 333 1.47 11.76 -1.87
N ASN A 334 2.15 12.42 -2.80
CA ASN A 334 3.29 11.83 -3.53
C ASN A 334 4.57 11.77 -2.67
N ARG A 335 4.71 12.65 -1.67
CA ARG A 335 5.79 12.59 -0.66
C ARG A 335 5.42 11.78 0.58
N MET A 336 4.32 11.01 0.53
CA MET A 336 3.90 10.14 1.63
C MET A 336 4.60 8.78 1.52
N PHE A 337 5.50 8.44 2.44
CA PHE A 337 6.29 7.19 2.37
C PHE A 337 5.65 5.98 3.06
N GLY A 338 4.57 6.19 3.80
CA GLY A 338 3.91 5.11 4.52
C GLY A 338 2.85 5.56 5.53
N VAL A 339 2.30 4.57 6.22
CA VAL A 339 1.35 4.72 7.33
C VAL A 339 1.92 4.01 8.55
N SER A 340 2.09 4.73 9.66
CA SER A 340 2.41 4.13 10.94
C SER A 340 1.19 3.41 11.51
N LEU A 341 1.40 2.22 12.07
CA LEU A 341 0.43 1.55 12.93
C LEU A 341 0.60 1.98 14.40
N TYR A 342 1.78 2.50 14.75
CA TYR A 342 2.15 2.95 16.07
C TYR A 342 1.77 4.43 16.31
N ASN A 343 1.14 4.72 17.45
CA ASN A 343 0.79 6.08 17.89
C ASN A 343 1.97 6.72 18.65
N GLN A 344 2.73 7.61 18.00
CA GLN A 344 4.06 8.03 18.47
C GLN A 344 4.04 8.66 19.88
N LYS A 345 4.91 8.15 20.75
CA LYS A 345 5.02 8.49 22.19
C LYS A 345 6.39 9.04 22.59
N LEU A 346 7.38 8.90 21.71
CA LEU A 346 8.77 9.35 21.88
C LEU A 346 9.28 9.92 20.55
N ILE A 347 10.05 11.02 20.57
CA ILE A 347 10.91 11.36 19.44
C ILE A 347 12.31 10.82 19.72
N GLU A 348 12.76 9.90 18.86
CA GLU A 348 14.05 9.20 19.01
C GLU A 348 15.24 10.06 18.58
N LEU A 349 14.99 11.03 17.71
CA LEU A 349 15.99 11.81 16.97
C LEU A 349 16.51 13.05 17.72
N THR A 350 15.89 13.40 18.86
CA THR A 350 16.33 14.53 19.69
C THR A 350 17.58 14.22 20.50
N LEU A 351 18.28 15.29 20.86
CA LEU A 351 19.25 15.34 21.96
C LEU A 351 18.63 16.19 23.09
N PRO A 352 18.58 15.72 24.35
CA PRO A 352 18.91 14.37 24.81
C PRO A 352 17.93 13.28 24.31
N ARG A 353 18.30 12.03 24.54
CA ARG A 353 17.68 10.82 23.97
C ARG A 353 16.20 10.65 24.38
N HIS A 354 15.35 10.28 23.40
CA HIS A 354 13.96 9.85 23.59
C HIS A 354 13.09 10.90 24.33
N LYS A 355 12.96 12.09 23.76
CA LYS A 355 12.03 13.12 24.27
C LYS A 355 10.60 12.56 24.27
N LYS A 356 9.91 12.61 25.42
CA LYS A 356 8.48 12.27 25.51
C LYS A 356 7.68 13.14 24.55
N PHE A 357 6.76 12.55 23.81
CA PHE A 357 5.99 13.22 22.76
C PHE A 357 4.51 12.87 22.84
N ASN A 358 3.67 13.85 22.53
CA ASN A 358 2.21 13.71 22.48
C ASN A 358 1.68 14.66 21.40
N ALA A 359 1.19 14.12 20.29
CA ALA A 359 0.64 14.93 19.21
C ALA A 359 -0.55 15.78 19.69
N ALA A 360 -1.41 15.25 20.56
CA ALA A 360 -2.55 15.98 21.14
C ALA A 360 -2.18 17.11 22.13
N LEU A 361 -0.89 17.27 22.49
CA LEU A 361 -0.36 18.47 23.15
C LEU A 361 0.34 19.41 22.16
N VAL A 362 1.04 18.85 21.16
CA VAL A 362 1.76 19.60 20.12
C VAL A 362 0.79 20.32 19.15
N LEU A 363 -0.41 19.76 18.94
CA LEU A 363 -1.48 20.35 18.13
C LEU A 363 -2.39 21.31 18.91
N ASP A 364 -2.36 21.30 20.24
CA ASP A 364 -3.22 22.11 21.11
C ASP A 364 -3.09 23.63 20.87
N PRO A 365 -1.88 24.23 20.72
CA PRO A 365 -1.73 25.65 20.42
C PRO A 365 -1.87 25.97 18.91
N THR A 366 -2.60 25.15 18.14
CA THR A 366 -2.66 25.27 16.67
C THR A 366 -4.10 25.24 16.14
N LYS A 367 -4.29 25.56 14.86
CA LYS A 367 -5.59 25.47 14.18
C LYS A 367 -6.11 24.03 13.96
N TYR A 368 -5.32 23.01 14.28
CA TYR A 368 -5.64 21.61 13.99
C TYR A 368 -6.34 20.95 15.18
N ASN A 369 -7.25 20.02 14.93
CA ASN A 369 -7.90 19.28 16.00
C ASN A 369 -6.86 18.43 16.77
N ARG A 370 -6.95 18.40 18.10
CA ARG A 370 -6.03 17.64 18.96
C ARG A 370 -6.00 16.13 18.67
N ARG A 371 -7.08 15.58 18.09
CA ARG A 371 -7.20 14.18 17.63
C ARG A 371 -6.90 13.98 16.14
N SER A 372 -6.48 15.02 15.40
CA SER A 372 -6.13 14.87 13.99
C SER A 372 -4.98 13.87 13.83
N PRO A 373 -5.09 12.87 12.94
CA PRO A 373 -3.91 12.15 12.47
C PRO A 373 -2.98 13.14 11.75
N TYR A 374 -1.68 12.85 11.74
CA TYR A 374 -0.67 13.83 11.37
C TYR A 374 0.40 13.23 10.46
N LEU A 375 0.97 14.07 9.60
CA LEU A 375 2.11 13.73 8.76
C LEU A 375 3.40 14.01 9.55
N CYS A 376 4.38 13.10 9.54
CA CYS A 376 5.62 13.24 10.29
C CYS A 376 6.81 12.70 9.50
N GLN A 377 7.96 13.37 9.54
CA GLN A 377 9.19 12.87 8.90
C GLN A 377 9.80 11.66 9.63
N VAL A 378 9.43 11.37 10.88
CA VAL A 378 10.01 10.22 11.60
C VAL A 378 9.48 8.92 11.01
N PRO A 379 10.32 7.99 10.51
CA PRO A 379 9.85 6.66 10.12
C PRO A 379 9.51 5.82 11.36
N SER A 380 8.33 5.21 11.37
CA SER A 380 7.98 4.21 12.37
C SER A 380 8.79 2.94 12.12
N SER A 381 9.29 2.33 13.19
CA SER A 381 9.91 1.00 13.19
C SER A 381 9.21 0.09 14.20
N TRP A 382 7.95 0.39 14.53
CA TRP A 382 7.15 -0.33 15.53
C TRP A 382 5.84 -0.82 14.92
N GLY A 383 5.90 -1.31 13.68
CA GLY A 383 4.77 -1.60 12.81
C GLY A 383 4.43 -0.44 11.88
N SER A 384 4.59 -0.66 10.59
CA SER A 384 4.33 0.33 9.53
C SER A 384 3.99 -0.32 8.19
N LEU A 385 3.09 0.31 7.44
CA LEU A 385 2.94 0.09 6.01
C LEU A 385 3.90 1.02 5.25
N VAL A 386 4.76 0.49 4.39
CA VAL A 386 5.63 1.27 3.48
C VAL A 386 5.03 1.37 2.08
N PHE A 387 5.22 2.50 1.40
CA PHE A 387 4.67 2.75 0.07
C PHE A 387 5.66 2.33 -1.03
N PRO A 388 5.17 1.71 -2.13
CA PRO A 388 6.01 0.96 -3.07
C PRO A 388 7.13 1.77 -3.71
N GLU A 389 6.83 2.95 -4.26
CA GLU A 389 7.81 3.72 -5.02
C GLU A 389 8.93 4.29 -4.13
N ILE A 390 8.62 4.74 -2.91
CA ILE A 390 9.62 5.28 -1.97
C ILE A 390 10.41 4.15 -1.29
N TRP A 391 9.81 2.98 -1.06
CA TRP A 391 10.56 1.81 -0.56
C TRP A 391 11.55 1.27 -1.61
N ARG A 392 11.17 1.31 -2.90
CA ARG A 392 12.04 0.92 -4.01
C ARG A 392 13.13 1.96 -4.28
N GLU A 393 12.84 3.24 -4.13
CA GLU A 393 13.87 4.30 -4.07
C GLU A 393 14.85 4.07 -2.91
N PHE A 394 14.34 3.77 -1.71
CA PHE A 394 15.17 3.52 -0.53
C PHE A 394 16.12 2.33 -0.72
N ASN A 395 15.66 1.23 -1.34
CA ASN A 395 16.50 0.09 -1.69
C ASN A 395 17.70 0.48 -2.57
N HIS A 396 17.47 1.30 -3.61
CA HIS A 396 18.55 1.84 -4.43
C HIS A 396 19.44 2.82 -3.65
N TYR A 397 18.85 3.68 -2.80
CA TYR A 397 19.55 4.70 -2.03
C TYR A 397 20.51 4.09 -1.02
N ILE A 398 20.04 3.14 -0.19
CA ILE A 398 20.91 2.48 0.80
C ILE A 398 21.99 1.63 0.13
N THR A 399 21.70 1.01 -1.02
CA THR A 399 22.70 0.28 -1.82
C THR A 399 23.83 1.21 -2.29
N ALA A 400 23.51 2.46 -2.67
CA ALA A 400 24.52 3.46 -3.02
C ALA A 400 25.28 3.98 -1.78
N ARG A 401 24.56 4.35 -0.70
CA ARG A 401 25.16 4.85 0.55
C ARG A 401 26.10 3.85 1.21
N LEU A 402 25.73 2.57 1.27
CA LEU A 402 26.58 1.51 1.85
C LEU A 402 27.85 1.24 1.05
N LYS A 403 27.84 1.47 -0.27
CA LYS A 403 29.05 1.41 -1.11
C LYS A 403 29.95 2.63 -0.90
N ASP A 404 29.34 3.80 -0.77
CA ASP A 404 30.05 5.06 -0.54
C ASP A 404 30.77 5.09 0.83
N VAL A 405 30.04 4.79 1.91
CA VAL A 405 30.54 4.75 3.29
C VAL A 405 31.62 3.68 3.52
N LYS A 406 31.62 2.59 2.72
CA LYS A 406 32.66 1.55 2.74
C LYS A 406 33.84 1.83 1.79
N GLY A 407 33.77 2.89 0.99
CA GLY A 407 34.68 3.13 -0.12
C GLY A 407 35.11 4.59 -0.20
N PRO A 408 34.75 5.34 -1.27
CA PRO A 408 35.33 6.64 -1.55
C PRO A 408 34.78 7.80 -0.69
N ASN A 409 33.74 7.58 0.13
CA ASN A 409 33.14 8.55 1.05
C ASN A 409 32.87 9.93 0.41
N LEU A 410 32.21 9.93 -0.75
CA LEU A 410 31.93 11.10 -1.60
C LEU A 410 30.68 11.88 -1.15
N GLN A 411 29.95 11.40 -0.14
CA GLN A 411 28.70 11.98 0.35
C GLN A 411 28.69 12.00 1.88
N ASP A 412 29.17 13.08 2.49
CA ASP A 412 29.03 13.32 3.94
C ASP A 412 27.63 13.87 4.24
N ILE A 413 26.68 12.97 4.54
CA ILE A 413 25.29 13.32 4.80
C ILE A 413 25.06 13.34 6.32
N ASN A 414 24.99 14.56 6.86
CA ASN A 414 24.84 14.83 8.29
C ASN A 414 23.56 15.64 8.53
N ILE A 415 22.50 15.01 9.04
CA ILE A 415 21.20 15.67 9.22
C ILE A 415 21.25 16.62 10.42
N PRO A 416 21.02 17.94 10.26
CA PRO A 416 21.17 18.93 11.33
C PRO A 416 20.38 18.58 12.59
N GLU A 417 20.98 18.76 13.77
CA GLU A 417 20.45 18.44 15.11
C GLU A 417 20.08 16.94 15.36
N SER A 418 20.18 16.06 14.36
CA SER A 418 19.65 14.69 14.46
C SER A 418 20.56 13.71 15.17
N ARG A 419 19.97 12.90 16.05
CA ARG A 419 20.63 11.72 16.64
C ARG A 419 20.98 10.64 15.60
N SER A 420 20.31 10.59 14.45
CA SER A 420 20.45 9.52 13.44
C SER A 420 21.86 9.36 12.90
N ASN A 421 22.65 10.44 12.85
CA ASN A 421 23.96 10.46 12.20
C ASN A 421 24.95 9.51 12.91
N GLY A 422 24.78 9.30 14.22
CA GLY A 422 25.56 8.31 15.00
C GLY A 422 25.13 6.85 14.83
N TRP A 423 24.00 6.57 14.16
CA TRP A 423 23.42 5.22 14.04
C TRP A 423 24.03 4.42 12.87
N HIS A 424 25.36 4.32 12.84
CA HIS A 424 26.15 3.67 11.79
C HIS A 424 25.69 2.24 11.41
N ASN A 425 25.18 1.45 12.35
CA ASN A 425 24.70 0.07 12.13
C ASN A 425 23.17 -0.05 11.93
N SER A 426 22.46 1.03 11.59
CA SER A 426 20.99 1.02 11.46
C SER A 426 20.53 1.41 10.05
N TRP A 427 19.69 0.57 9.43
CA TRP A 427 18.98 0.91 8.19
C TRP A 427 18.20 2.23 8.31
N LYS A 428 17.65 2.49 9.51
CA LYS A 428 16.81 3.64 9.83
C LYS A 428 17.59 4.96 9.70
N ARG A 429 18.93 4.94 9.85
CA ARG A 429 19.80 6.09 9.54
C ARG A 429 19.64 6.50 8.08
N PHE A 430 19.91 5.59 7.15
CA PHE A 430 19.89 5.87 5.71
C PHE A 430 18.48 6.20 5.22
N PHE A 431 17.43 5.64 5.84
CA PHE A 431 16.07 6.04 5.51
C PHE A 431 15.76 7.47 5.97
N ILE A 432 16.24 7.88 7.15
CA ILE A 432 16.14 9.28 7.61
C ILE A 432 16.96 10.23 6.73
N GLU A 433 18.13 9.83 6.22
CA GLU A 433 18.90 10.60 5.23
C GLU A 433 18.05 10.89 3.98
N LEU A 434 17.46 9.86 3.36
CA LEU A 434 16.56 9.99 2.21
C LEU A 434 15.30 10.82 2.53
N ILE A 435 14.64 10.55 3.65
CA ILE A 435 13.41 11.23 4.07
C ILE A 435 13.64 12.73 4.28
N TYR A 436 14.79 13.11 4.85
CA TYR A 436 15.12 14.53 5.01
C TYR A 436 15.37 15.21 3.66
N LEU A 437 16.20 14.61 2.79
CA LEU A 437 16.53 15.16 1.47
C LEU A 437 15.30 15.36 0.57
N ARG A 438 14.37 14.39 0.56
CA ARG A 438 13.12 14.47 -0.23
C ARG A 438 11.98 15.20 0.48
N GLY A 439 12.11 15.55 1.75
CA GLY A 439 11.03 16.11 2.56
C GLY A 439 9.85 15.13 2.74
N TYR A 440 10.13 13.81 2.78
CA TYR A 440 9.10 12.77 2.89
C TYR A 440 8.41 12.74 4.26
N VAL A 441 7.16 12.27 4.30
CA VAL A 441 6.34 12.16 5.52
C VAL A 441 5.56 10.85 5.59
N MET A 442 5.35 10.33 6.80
CA MET A 442 4.50 9.18 7.10
C MET A 442 3.27 9.65 7.87
N LEU A 443 2.10 9.06 7.60
CA LEU A 443 0.88 9.34 8.35
C LEU A 443 0.88 8.57 9.67
N TYR A 444 0.55 9.26 10.76
CA TYR A 444 0.45 8.69 12.11
C TYR A 444 -0.97 8.79 12.68
N PRO A 445 -1.44 7.75 13.40
CA PRO A 445 -2.66 7.82 14.19
C PRO A 445 -2.47 8.71 15.43
N ASN A 446 -3.56 9.27 15.95
CA ASN A 446 -3.57 10.19 17.09
C ASN A 446 -4.82 10.00 17.98
N TYR A 447 -5.11 8.75 18.32
CA TYR A 447 -6.23 8.40 19.20
C TYR A 447 -5.89 8.69 20.67
N ILE A 448 -6.94 8.92 21.47
CA ILE A 448 -6.85 9.21 22.90
C ILE A 448 -6.03 8.14 23.65
N ASN A 449 -5.32 8.54 24.72
CA ASN A 449 -4.51 7.66 25.57
C ASN A 449 -3.44 6.83 24.82
N TYR A 450 -3.00 7.29 23.65
CA TYR A 450 -2.13 6.55 22.72
C TYR A 450 -2.70 5.21 22.24
N VAL A 451 -4.02 5.11 22.07
CA VAL A 451 -4.62 3.95 21.40
C VAL A 451 -4.02 3.81 19.99
N SER A 452 -3.65 2.58 19.66
CA SER A 452 -2.69 2.26 18.59
C SER A 452 -3.11 1.02 17.80
N PHE A 453 -2.62 0.89 16.57
CA PHE A 453 -2.82 -0.30 15.74
C PHE A 453 -1.68 -1.30 15.86
N SER A 454 -0.54 -0.89 16.40
CA SER A 454 0.55 -1.76 16.82
C SER A 454 1.12 -1.35 18.18
N SER A 455 1.74 -2.30 18.87
CA SER A 455 2.51 -2.11 20.09
C SER A 455 3.84 -2.85 19.97
N ASN A 456 4.92 -2.25 20.45
CA ASN A 456 6.25 -2.85 20.48
C ASN A 456 6.55 -3.30 21.92
N HIS A 457 6.86 -4.59 22.10
CA HIS A 457 7.17 -5.15 23.42
C HIS A 457 8.58 -4.77 23.92
N HIS A 458 9.43 -4.26 23.02
CA HIS A 458 10.79 -3.79 23.30
C HIS A 458 11.60 -4.88 24.03
N GLU A 459 11.62 -6.05 23.42
CA GLU A 459 12.22 -7.27 23.95
C GLU A 459 13.74 -7.29 23.75
N THR A 460 14.45 -8.11 24.53
CA THR A 460 15.92 -8.17 24.49
C THR A 460 16.42 -8.50 23.08
N GLY A 461 17.46 -7.80 22.62
CA GLY A 461 18.03 -7.96 21.28
C GLY A 461 19.17 -6.98 21.01
N VAL A 462 19.59 -6.85 19.74
CA VAL A 462 20.79 -6.12 19.29
C VAL A 462 20.81 -4.63 19.71
N HIS A 463 19.66 -4.00 19.98
CA HIS A 463 19.57 -2.62 20.49
C HIS A 463 19.02 -2.51 21.93
N VAL A 464 18.76 -3.65 22.59
CA VAL A 464 18.03 -3.75 23.86
C VAL A 464 18.72 -4.72 24.82
N HIS A 465 19.62 -4.20 25.67
CA HIS A 465 20.40 -5.01 26.63
C HIS A 465 19.86 -4.96 28.08
N LYS A 466 18.62 -4.50 28.31
CA LYS A 466 17.97 -4.49 29.64
C LYS A 466 16.49 -4.84 29.51
N LYS A 467 16.01 -5.74 30.38
CA LYS A 467 14.63 -6.24 30.38
C LYS A 467 13.57 -5.13 30.44
N HIS A 468 12.53 -5.27 29.62
CA HIS A 468 11.23 -4.59 29.61
C HIS A 468 11.21 -3.06 29.91
N ARG A 469 11.36 -2.25 28.85
CA ARG A 469 11.04 -0.82 28.92
C ARG A 469 9.55 -0.57 28.62
N LYS A 470 8.72 -0.41 29.65
CA LYS A 470 7.28 -0.03 29.55
C LYS A 470 6.98 1.29 28.80
N GLY A 471 7.97 1.98 28.25
CA GLY A 471 7.79 3.20 27.46
C GLY A 471 7.15 2.97 26.09
N PHE A 472 7.46 1.83 25.45
CA PHE A 472 7.08 1.51 24.06
C PHE A 472 5.76 0.76 23.94
N LEU A 473 5.33 0.06 25.01
CA LEU A 473 4.01 -0.55 25.07
C LEU A 473 2.90 0.50 24.96
N LEU A 474 1.93 0.23 24.09
CA LEU A 474 0.73 1.04 23.85
C LEU A 474 -0.54 0.19 24.00
N PRO A 475 -1.69 0.79 24.37
CA PRO A 475 -2.97 0.10 24.30
C PRO A 475 -3.36 -0.13 22.84
N LEU A 476 -3.42 -1.39 22.41
CA LEU A 476 -3.98 -1.77 21.12
C LEU A 476 -5.48 -1.44 21.06
N MET A 477 -5.95 -0.99 19.90
CA MET A 477 -7.37 -0.75 19.66
C MET A 477 -8.15 -2.08 19.73
N LYS A 478 -9.08 -2.20 20.69
CA LYS A 478 -9.88 -3.42 20.94
C LYS A 478 -11.31 -3.37 20.41
N ASN A 479 -11.86 -2.16 20.28
CA ASN A 479 -13.16 -1.88 19.67
C ASN A 479 -12.92 -0.96 18.47
N ASP A 480 -13.76 -1.06 17.44
CA ASP A 480 -13.65 -0.18 16.28
C ASP A 480 -14.10 1.24 16.61
N ILE A 481 -13.12 2.06 16.96
CA ILE A 481 -13.26 3.51 17.15
C ILE A 481 -12.54 4.28 16.04
N ILE A 482 -12.30 3.67 14.87
CA ILE A 482 -11.56 4.32 13.77
C ILE A 482 -12.27 5.60 13.37
N SER A 483 -13.56 5.53 13.02
CA SER A 483 -14.32 6.71 12.63
C SER A 483 -14.54 7.66 13.81
N GLU A 484 -15.08 7.17 14.94
CA GLU A 484 -15.41 7.98 16.13
C GLU A 484 -14.19 8.72 16.73
N GLY A 485 -13.03 8.08 16.67
CA GLY A 485 -11.76 8.60 17.17
C GLY A 485 -11.20 9.76 16.34
N LEU A 486 -11.59 9.89 15.06
CA LEU A 486 -11.13 10.93 14.15
C LEU A 486 -11.95 12.24 14.28
N PRO A 487 -11.37 13.40 13.92
CA PRO A 487 -12.10 14.67 13.87
C PRO A 487 -13.28 14.60 12.87
N GLY A 488 -14.49 14.88 13.34
CA GLY A 488 -15.69 14.85 12.49
C GLY A 488 -16.14 13.46 12.03
N GLY A 489 -15.58 12.37 12.56
CA GLY A 489 -15.95 11.00 12.19
C GLY A 489 -15.24 10.43 10.96
N VAL A 490 -14.29 11.18 10.37
CA VAL A 490 -13.78 10.96 9.00
C VAL A 490 -12.27 11.20 8.90
N LEU A 491 -11.60 10.68 7.87
CA LEU A 491 -10.22 11.08 7.59
C LEU A 491 -10.20 12.51 7.04
N PRO A 492 -9.45 13.45 7.66
CA PRO A 492 -9.28 14.79 7.11
C PRO A 492 -8.70 14.74 5.70
N ASP A 493 -9.12 15.64 4.81
CA ASP A 493 -8.47 15.77 3.50
C ASP A 493 -6.99 16.14 3.67
N TYR A 494 -6.13 15.71 2.76
CA TYR A 494 -4.67 15.73 2.96
C TYR A 494 -4.10 17.13 3.28
N ARG A 495 -4.71 18.20 2.71
CA ARG A 495 -4.34 19.61 3.00
C ARG A 495 -4.62 20.05 4.45
N ASN A 496 -5.51 19.34 5.14
CA ASN A 496 -5.96 19.62 6.51
C ASN A 496 -5.25 18.75 7.56
N LEU A 497 -4.31 17.89 7.14
CA LEU A 497 -3.41 17.18 8.05
C LEU A 497 -2.32 18.15 8.57
N PRO A 498 -2.04 18.18 9.89
CA PRO A 498 -0.84 18.85 10.40
C PRO A 498 0.42 18.07 10.01
N THR A 499 1.50 18.79 9.71
CA THR A 499 2.79 18.24 9.29
C THR A 499 3.87 18.55 10.32
N LEU A 500 4.65 17.54 10.70
CA LEU A 500 5.68 17.60 11.74
C LEU A 500 7.07 17.22 11.18
N ASP A 501 8.10 17.91 11.65
CA ASP A 501 9.50 17.58 11.32
C ASP A 501 10.05 16.40 12.14
N LEU A 502 11.29 15.98 11.84
CA LEU A 502 12.03 14.91 12.56
C LEU A 502 12.07 15.09 14.09
N PHE A 503 11.80 16.29 14.62
CA PHE A 503 11.88 16.64 16.03
C PHE A 503 10.50 16.77 16.69
N GLY A 504 9.43 16.46 15.94
CA GLY A 504 8.04 16.56 16.39
C GLY A 504 7.52 18.00 16.47
N ARG A 505 8.13 18.95 15.75
CA ARG A 505 7.68 20.35 15.67
C ARG A 505 6.72 20.52 14.49
N VAL A 506 5.58 21.19 14.69
CA VAL A 506 4.65 21.51 13.59
C VAL A 506 5.31 22.50 12.63
N VAL A 507 5.29 22.20 11.33
CA VAL A 507 5.93 22.99 10.27
C VAL A 507 5.09 22.95 8.99
N SER A 508 5.30 23.89 8.08
CA SER A 508 4.74 23.78 6.72
C SER A 508 5.48 22.70 5.92
N PHE A 509 4.76 22.02 5.04
CA PHE A 509 5.32 21.02 4.13
C PHE A 509 6.40 21.62 3.21
N HIS A 510 6.21 22.86 2.76
CA HIS A 510 7.24 23.63 2.05
C HIS A 510 8.55 23.70 2.83
N LYS A 511 8.51 23.93 4.15
CA LYS A 511 9.72 24.04 4.97
C LYS A 511 10.46 22.71 5.14
N LEU A 512 9.78 21.57 4.93
CA LEU A 512 10.44 20.26 4.85
C LEU A 512 11.20 20.08 3.55
N VAL A 513 10.55 20.40 2.42
CA VAL A 513 11.16 20.32 1.08
C VAL A 513 12.34 21.29 0.97
N GLU A 514 12.18 22.53 1.42
CA GLU A 514 13.24 23.55 1.45
C GLU A 514 14.46 23.09 2.27
N ARG A 515 14.26 22.49 3.45
CA ARG A 515 15.34 21.92 4.28
C ARG A 515 16.09 20.80 3.55
N GLY A 516 15.37 19.94 2.84
CA GLY A 516 15.95 18.88 2.01
C GLY A 516 16.74 19.44 0.82
N HIS A 517 16.17 20.44 0.11
CA HIS A 517 16.80 21.10 -1.04
C HIS A 517 18.03 21.95 -0.64
N ASN A 518 18.11 22.41 0.61
CA ASN A 518 19.31 23.04 1.15
C ASN A 518 20.43 22.00 1.31
N LEU A 519 20.21 20.96 2.14
CA LEU A 519 21.23 19.92 2.36
C LEU A 519 21.63 19.21 1.05
N HIS A 520 20.70 19.00 0.13
CA HIS A 520 20.99 18.40 -1.17
C HIS A 520 22.01 19.21 -1.97
N ARG A 521 21.94 20.55 -1.95
CA ARG A 521 22.93 21.43 -2.60
C ARG A 521 24.29 21.42 -1.92
N ASP A 522 24.34 21.13 -0.62
CA ASP A 522 25.60 21.04 0.14
C ASP A 522 26.35 19.73 -0.14
N ILE A 523 25.63 18.63 -0.46
CA ILE A 523 26.23 17.30 -0.67
C ILE A 523 26.37 16.89 -2.14
N SER A 524 25.55 17.41 -3.07
CA SER A 524 25.40 16.88 -4.43
C SER A 524 25.70 17.92 -5.51
N LEU A 525 26.18 17.43 -6.66
CA LEU A 525 26.41 18.25 -7.84
C LEU A 525 25.20 18.34 -8.78
N CYS A 526 24.15 17.55 -8.55
CA CYS A 526 22.87 17.73 -9.24
C CYS A 526 22.00 18.73 -8.47
N PRO A 527 21.31 19.66 -9.17
CA PRO A 527 20.39 20.58 -8.51
C PRO A 527 19.19 19.82 -7.92
N PRO A 528 18.57 20.31 -6.83
CA PRO A 528 17.29 19.80 -6.36
C PRO A 528 16.21 19.83 -7.43
N ASN A 529 15.38 18.79 -7.46
CA ASN A 529 14.22 18.74 -8.34
C ASN A 529 13.06 19.55 -7.74
N ASP A 530 12.94 20.81 -8.15
CA ASP A 530 11.86 21.72 -7.76
C ASP A 530 10.50 21.39 -8.40
N SER A 531 10.41 20.33 -9.23
CA SER A 531 9.14 19.86 -9.77
C SER A 531 8.21 19.31 -8.69
N ALA A 532 6.91 19.48 -8.90
CA ALA A 532 5.89 18.76 -8.16
C ALA A 532 5.98 17.23 -8.37
N THR A 533 6.54 16.79 -9.51
CA THR A 533 6.69 15.37 -9.87
C THR A 533 8.05 14.83 -9.43
N LEU A 534 8.04 13.82 -8.56
CA LEU A 534 9.24 13.10 -8.13
C LEU A 534 9.62 11.97 -9.09
N THR A 535 10.92 11.73 -9.19
CA THR A 535 11.57 10.66 -9.97
C THR A 535 11.53 9.31 -9.27
N TYR A 536 11.66 9.31 -7.93
CA TYR A 536 11.92 8.13 -7.09
C TYR A 536 13.18 7.35 -7.49
N ASP A 537 14.15 8.01 -8.14
CA ASP A 537 15.47 7.48 -8.46
C ASP A 537 16.53 8.28 -7.66
N PRO A 538 17.26 7.65 -6.72
CA PRO A 538 18.22 8.37 -5.88
C PRO A 538 19.48 8.82 -6.62
N LYS A 539 19.62 8.50 -7.92
CA LYS A 539 20.70 9.07 -8.76
C LYS A 539 20.63 10.60 -8.83
N ASP A 540 19.43 11.20 -8.82
CA ASP A 540 19.29 12.66 -8.82
C ASP A 540 19.69 13.31 -7.49
N LEU A 541 19.74 12.53 -6.40
CA LEU A 541 20.25 12.94 -5.08
C LEU A 541 21.76 12.76 -4.92
N LEU A 542 22.35 11.72 -5.54
CA LEU A 542 23.71 11.24 -5.26
C LEU A 542 24.68 11.47 -6.43
N CYS A 543 24.59 12.64 -7.07
CA CYS A 543 25.47 13.03 -8.16
C CYS A 543 26.84 13.50 -7.65
N ASN A 544 27.88 12.73 -7.97
CA ASN A 544 29.28 13.11 -7.73
C ASN A 544 30.03 13.38 -9.05
N ARG A 545 31.24 13.96 -8.97
CA ARG A 545 32.07 14.32 -10.14
C ARG A 545 32.36 13.14 -11.07
N ILE A 546 32.51 11.92 -10.52
CA ILE A 546 32.80 10.71 -11.29
C ILE A 546 31.56 10.28 -12.11
N ASN A 547 30.36 10.37 -11.53
CA ASN A 547 29.12 10.09 -12.23
C ASN A 547 28.89 11.08 -13.38
N ILE A 548 29.14 12.37 -13.17
CA ILE A 548 29.05 13.40 -14.22
C ILE A 548 30.07 13.15 -15.34
N ILE A 549 31.34 12.83 -15.00
CA ILE A 549 32.35 12.48 -16.01
C ILE A 549 31.95 11.22 -16.79
N LYS A 550 31.37 10.20 -16.13
CA LYS A 550 30.88 9.00 -16.82
C LYS A 550 29.69 9.29 -17.74
N GLN A 551 28.67 10.00 -17.26
CA GLN A 551 27.51 10.39 -18.07
C GLN A 551 27.92 11.26 -19.27
N ASN A 552 28.85 12.20 -19.07
CA ASN A 552 29.41 13.01 -20.16
C ASN A 552 30.17 12.13 -21.16
N ASN A 553 31.00 11.18 -20.71
CA ASN A 553 31.74 10.27 -21.59
C ASN A 553 30.81 9.29 -22.32
N GLU A 554 29.75 8.80 -21.69
CA GLU A 554 28.71 7.96 -22.30
C GLU A 554 27.91 8.76 -23.35
N THR A 555 27.55 10.01 -23.06
CA THR A 555 26.87 10.92 -23.99
C THR A 555 27.76 11.30 -25.18
N ILE A 556 29.05 11.59 -24.92
CA ILE A 556 30.06 11.83 -25.96
C ILE A 556 30.25 10.55 -26.81
N SER A 557 30.27 9.36 -26.19
CA SER A 557 30.37 8.09 -26.91
C SER A 557 29.14 7.84 -27.80
N ALA A 558 27.92 8.08 -27.29
CA ALA A 558 26.69 7.97 -28.06
C ALA A 558 26.68 8.93 -29.26
N GLY A 559 26.95 10.22 -29.03
CA GLY A 559 27.08 11.21 -30.11
C GLY A 559 28.24 10.91 -31.06
N THR A 560 29.32 10.27 -30.60
CA THR A 560 30.43 9.82 -31.49
C THR A 560 30.03 8.63 -32.36
N ILE A 561 29.17 7.73 -31.85
CA ILE A 561 28.58 6.64 -32.67
C ILE A 561 27.64 7.25 -33.71
N GLU A 562 26.75 8.14 -33.30
CA GLU A 562 25.79 8.83 -34.18
C GLU A 562 26.50 9.65 -35.28
N ILE A 563 27.55 10.41 -34.94
CA ILE A 563 28.39 11.14 -35.90
C ILE A 563 29.17 10.19 -36.84
N LYS A 564 29.62 9.02 -36.36
CA LYS A 564 30.26 8.01 -37.24
C LYS A 564 29.25 7.43 -38.22
N GLN A 565 28.04 7.13 -37.76
CA GLN A 565 26.97 6.57 -38.57
C GLN A 565 26.53 7.57 -39.65
N ILE A 566 26.29 8.84 -39.27
CA ILE A 566 26.03 9.95 -40.20
C ILE A 566 27.17 10.13 -41.22
N LYS A 567 28.45 9.97 -40.84
CA LYS A 567 29.56 10.02 -41.79
C LYS A 567 29.56 8.83 -42.76
N GLN A 568 29.30 7.63 -42.27
CA GLN A 568 29.27 6.41 -43.07
C GLN A 568 28.10 6.42 -44.08
N ASP A 569 26.94 6.94 -43.68
CA ASP A 569 25.80 7.16 -44.57
C ASP A 569 26.10 8.22 -45.64
N ASN A 570 26.79 9.31 -45.27
CA ASN A 570 27.23 10.33 -46.24
C ASN A 570 28.30 9.80 -47.22
N GLU A 571 29.20 8.91 -46.80
CA GLU A 571 30.15 8.25 -47.71
C GLU A 571 29.44 7.31 -48.69
N ASN A 572 28.41 6.59 -48.26
CA ASN A 572 27.56 5.78 -49.15
C ASN A 572 26.84 6.65 -50.20
N ILE A 573 26.20 7.75 -49.79
CA ILE A 573 25.51 8.69 -50.69
C ILE A 573 26.47 9.30 -51.73
N ASN A 574 27.69 9.68 -51.31
CA ASN A 574 28.71 10.20 -52.23
C ASN A 574 29.23 9.15 -53.23
N ASN A 575 29.23 7.87 -52.87
CA ASN A 575 29.62 6.79 -53.78
C ASN A 575 28.52 6.47 -54.80
N GLU A 576 27.24 6.47 -54.42
CA GLU A 576 26.13 6.33 -55.38
C GLU A 576 26.09 7.48 -56.40
N GLN A 577 26.31 8.71 -55.96
CA GLN A 577 26.34 9.88 -56.85
C GLN A 577 27.53 9.86 -57.84
N ARG A 578 28.62 9.14 -57.53
CA ARG A 578 29.78 9.01 -58.44
C ARG A 578 29.59 8.00 -59.58
N LEU A 579 28.57 7.15 -59.54
CA LEU A 579 28.30 6.16 -60.60
C LEU A 579 27.49 6.71 -61.79
N ASN A 580 26.85 7.87 -61.64
CA ASN A 580 25.89 8.42 -62.62
C ASN A 580 26.34 9.72 -63.31
N ALA A 581 27.58 9.77 -63.83
CA ALA A 581 28.01 10.83 -64.74
C ALA A 581 29.02 10.33 -65.80
N LYS A 582 28.78 10.66 -67.07
CA LYS A 582 29.75 10.53 -68.18
C LYS A 582 30.00 11.90 -68.85
N PRO A 583 31.14 12.10 -69.54
CA PRO A 583 31.88 13.35 -69.42
C PRO A 583 31.62 14.38 -70.52
N ILE A 584 31.91 15.64 -70.20
CA ILE A 584 32.24 16.70 -71.16
C ILE A 584 33.62 17.26 -70.79
N LEU A 585 34.40 17.61 -71.82
CA LEU A 585 35.82 17.94 -71.77
C LEU A 585 36.02 19.47 -71.79
N ASN A 586 36.93 20.02 -70.97
CA ASN A 586 37.86 21.05 -71.46
C ASN A 586 39.08 21.31 -70.55
N LYS A 587 40.10 21.95 -71.14
CA LYS A 587 41.51 22.00 -70.69
C LYS A 587 41.85 23.27 -69.90
N ALA A 588 42.74 23.16 -68.91
CA ALA A 588 43.95 24.00 -68.73
C ALA A 588 44.85 23.48 -67.57
N ASN A 589 46.11 23.92 -67.53
CA ASN A 589 47.22 23.50 -66.64
C ASN A 589 48.20 24.71 -66.52
N PRO A 590 49.29 24.75 -65.69
CA PRO A 590 49.71 23.89 -64.57
C PRO A 590 50.19 24.62 -63.27
N ASN A 591 50.15 23.89 -62.13
CA ASN A 591 51.28 23.42 -61.27
C ASN A 591 52.71 24.06 -61.41
N PRO A 592 53.70 23.93 -60.46
CA PRO A 592 53.91 22.78 -59.54
C PRO A 592 54.65 22.99 -58.16
N LYS A 593 54.97 21.84 -57.50
CA LYS A 593 56.00 21.60 -56.43
C LYS A 593 55.63 22.03 -54.98
N LEU A 594 56.17 21.44 -53.90
CA LEU A 594 57.10 20.28 -53.74
C LEU A 594 56.65 19.32 -52.61
N ALA A 595 57.54 18.62 -51.87
CA ALA A 595 57.26 17.30 -51.30
C ALA A 595 58.19 16.79 -50.16
N HIS A 596 57.73 15.74 -49.45
CA HIS A 596 58.49 14.67 -48.73
C HIS A 596 59.36 15.08 -47.49
N GLN A 597 59.77 14.18 -46.56
CA GLN A 597 59.68 12.70 -46.49
C GLN A 597 59.66 12.16 -45.03
N ASP A 598 59.25 10.90 -44.84
CA ASP A 598 59.24 10.15 -43.56
C ASP A 598 60.57 9.47 -43.19
N SER A 599 60.78 9.16 -41.90
CA SER A 599 61.45 7.92 -41.44
C SER A 599 61.15 7.61 -39.94
N LYS A 600 61.36 6.34 -39.54
CA LYS A 600 61.19 5.81 -38.16
C LYS A 600 62.55 5.29 -37.62
N LEU A 601 62.68 5.07 -36.30
CA LEU A 601 63.05 3.78 -35.66
C LEU A 601 63.35 3.91 -34.15
N ASP A 602 62.47 3.34 -33.32
CA ASP A 602 62.70 2.22 -32.37
C ASP A 602 63.86 2.18 -31.33
N ILE A 603 63.45 1.90 -30.07
CA ILE A 603 63.93 0.83 -29.14
C ILE A 603 64.87 1.12 -27.92
N ASN A 604 64.51 0.48 -26.79
CA ASN A 604 65.21 0.15 -25.53
C ASN A 604 65.52 1.17 -24.40
N ASP A 605 64.61 1.21 -23.42
CA ASP A 605 64.69 0.67 -22.02
C ASP A 605 65.75 1.07 -20.94
N GLU A 606 65.31 0.86 -19.68
CA GLU A 606 65.97 0.87 -18.36
C GLU A 606 66.98 1.99 -17.96
N GLN A 607 66.66 2.74 -16.88
CA GLN A 607 67.17 2.50 -15.50
C GLN A 607 66.67 3.56 -14.48
N ARG A 608 66.88 3.30 -13.18
CA ARG A 608 66.38 4.09 -12.03
C ARG A 608 67.51 4.44 -11.05
N PRO A 609 67.55 5.67 -10.50
CA PRO A 609 68.16 5.91 -9.19
C PRO A 609 67.21 6.63 -8.21
N THR A 610 67.70 6.97 -7.01
CA THR A 610 66.87 7.21 -5.80
C THR A 610 67.28 8.43 -4.95
N ALA A 611 66.30 8.94 -4.20
CA ALA A 611 66.39 9.64 -2.89
C ALA A 611 66.95 11.09 -2.78
N ASN A 612 66.13 11.97 -2.17
CA ASN A 612 66.33 12.81 -0.95
C ASN A 612 67.73 13.35 -0.55
N PRO A 613 67.85 14.45 0.26
CA PRO A 613 66.84 15.04 1.19
C PRO A 613 66.77 16.60 1.21
N ILE A 614 65.99 17.18 2.15
CA ILE A 614 66.31 18.44 2.90
C ILE A 614 65.44 18.57 4.17
N LEU A 615 65.77 19.51 5.08
CA LEU A 615 65.48 19.46 6.53
C LEU A 615 64.21 20.17 7.07
N LYS A 616 63.87 19.84 8.32
CA LYS A 616 62.91 20.53 9.22
C LYS A 616 63.49 21.80 9.87
N LYS A 617 62.62 22.77 10.19
CA LYS A 617 62.60 23.71 11.37
C LYS A 617 61.18 24.35 11.35
N THR A 618 60.33 24.47 12.38
CA THR A 618 60.37 24.76 13.85
C THR A 618 60.44 26.25 14.23
N ASN A 619 59.59 26.62 15.20
CA ASN A 619 59.31 27.93 15.84
C ASN A 619 58.09 28.67 15.24
N SER A 620 57.07 29.18 15.95
CA SER A 620 56.78 29.57 17.37
C SER A 620 56.75 31.09 17.62
N ASN A 621 55.98 31.49 18.65
CA ASN A 621 55.70 32.87 19.13
C ASN A 621 54.65 33.65 18.31
N GLN A 622 54.02 34.72 18.82
CA GLN A 622 53.26 34.94 20.09
C GLN A 622 52.68 36.37 20.09
N ASN A 623 51.50 36.55 20.71
CA ASN A 623 50.97 37.75 21.40
C ASN A 623 51.01 39.17 20.78
N LEU A 624 49.82 39.79 20.71
CA LEU A 624 49.46 41.22 21.00
C LEU A 624 47.93 41.30 20.74
N VAL A 625 46.98 41.65 21.62
CA VAL A 625 46.89 42.42 22.90
C VAL A 625 46.71 43.94 22.74
N HIS A 626 45.45 44.38 22.83
CA HIS A 626 44.88 45.69 23.21
C HIS A 626 43.35 45.45 23.34
N GLN A 627 42.54 45.90 24.32
CA GLN A 627 42.54 47.00 25.31
C GLN A 627 42.60 48.42 24.69
N ASP A 628 41.67 49.34 24.95
CA ASP A 628 40.44 49.29 25.77
C ASP A 628 39.49 50.43 25.39
N SER A 629 38.19 50.33 25.70
CA SER A 629 37.35 51.51 26.06
C SER A 629 35.97 51.11 26.60
N LYS A 630 35.69 51.51 27.84
CA LYS A 630 34.34 51.69 28.40
C LYS A 630 33.92 53.16 28.25
N LEU A 631 32.61 53.40 28.32
CA LEU A 631 32.04 54.53 29.08
C LEU A 631 30.69 54.07 29.68
N ASP A 632 30.38 54.52 30.90
CA ASP A 632 29.30 54.00 31.75
C ASP A 632 28.06 54.94 31.79
N ILE A 633 27.23 54.84 32.86
CA ILE A 633 25.95 55.55 33.13
C ILE A 633 24.75 54.97 32.33
N ASN A 634 23.63 54.51 32.92
CA ASN A 634 23.22 54.22 34.32
C ASN A 634 22.32 52.95 34.26
N ASP A 635 22.15 52.08 35.27
CA ASP A 635 21.80 52.21 36.70
C ASP A 635 20.29 52.44 36.97
N GLU A 636 19.58 51.41 37.46
CA GLU A 636 18.99 51.41 38.81
C GLU A 636 18.32 50.07 39.20
N GLN A 637 18.59 49.67 40.45
CA GLN A 637 17.76 48.93 41.42
C GLN A 637 17.07 47.57 41.09
N ARG A 638 17.36 46.59 41.96
CA ARG A 638 16.61 45.34 42.20
C ARG A 638 16.36 45.21 43.71
N PRO A 639 15.14 44.83 44.14
CA PRO A 639 15.00 43.68 45.06
C PRO A 639 13.76 42.83 44.73
N THR A 640 13.80 41.50 44.57
CA THR A 640 13.92 40.46 45.62
C THR A 640 12.96 40.60 46.82
N ALA A 641 11.78 39.98 46.75
CA ALA A 641 11.07 39.44 47.92
C ALA A 641 10.03 38.36 47.53
N LYS A 642 9.84 37.37 48.42
CA LYS A 642 8.56 36.70 48.68
C LYS A 642 8.09 37.15 50.07
N PRO A 643 6.79 37.07 50.39
CA PRO A 643 6.40 36.17 51.49
C PRO A 643 5.08 35.41 51.24
N ASP A 644 4.67 34.63 52.25
CA ASP A 644 3.50 33.72 52.26
C ASP A 644 2.22 34.36 52.86
N SER A 645 1.23 33.51 53.20
CA SER A 645 -0.13 33.76 53.75
C SER A 645 -1.18 34.24 52.73
N LYS A 646 -2.43 33.74 52.64
CA LYS A 646 -3.46 33.08 53.50
C LYS A 646 -4.60 34.03 53.88
N LEU A 647 -5.79 33.45 54.04
CA LEU A 647 -7.09 34.05 54.41
C LEU A 647 -7.75 34.89 53.30
N ASP A 648 -9.08 34.98 53.19
CA ASP A 648 -10.18 34.00 53.39
C ASP A 648 -11.51 34.62 52.89
N ILE A 649 -12.62 33.85 52.85
CA ILE A 649 -14.02 34.36 53.02
C ILE A 649 -14.58 35.34 51.92
N ASN A 650 -15.82 35.30 51.41
CA ASN A 650 -17.05 34.51 51.69
C ASN A 650 -18.03 34.53 50.49
N TYR A 651 -18.81 33.43 50.32
CA TYR A 651 -20.24 33.37 49.90
C TYR A 651 -20.64 33.93 48.49
N GLU A 652 -21.76 33.57 47.83
CA GLU A 652 -23.08 33.09 48.31
C GLU A 652 -23.70 31.87 47.57
N GLN A 653 -24.55 31.16 48.33
CA GLN A 653 -25.80 30.45 48.00
C GLN A 653 -25.92 29.47 46.79
N ARG A 654 -26.13 28.18 47.14
CA ARG A 654 -26.95 27.19 46.37
C ARG A 654 -28.43 27.31 46.81
N PRO A 655 -29.38 26.63 46.13
CA PRO A 655 -29.87 25.33 46.66
C PRO A 655 -30.24 24.28 45.57
N THR A 656 -29.68 23.05 45.59
CA THR A 656 -30.31 21.74 45.99
C THR A 656 -31.40 21.18 45.04
N ALA A 657 -31.56 19.87 44.81
CA ALA A 657 -31.56 18.81 45.84
C ALA A 657 -31.06 17.39 45.46
N LYS A 658 -30.48 16.77 46.49
CA LYS A 658 -30.50 15.34 46.86
C LYS A 658 -31.36 15.25 48.14
N PRO A 659 -31.96 14.10 48.55
CA PRO A 659 -31.26 13.05 49.32
C PRO A 659 -31.78 11.62 48.93
N ILE A 660 -31.60 10.48 49.62
CA ILE A 660 -31.30 10.12 51.02
C ILE A 660 -30.33 8.91 51.11
N LEU A 661 -29.54 8.89 52.20
CA LEU A 661 -28.73 7.76 52.69
C LEU A 661 -29.35 7.18 53.97
N LYS A 662 -29.16 5.88 54.25
CA LYS A 662 -29.09 5.35 55.62
C LYS A 662 -28.04 4.23 55.73
N LYS A 663 -27.35 4.19 56.86
CA LYS A 663 -26.52 3.06 57.33
C LYS A 663 -27.31 2.27 58.38
N ASN A 664 -26.90 1.03 58.65
CA ASN A 664 -26.72 0.48 60.00
C ASN A 664 -25.78 -0.74 59.96
N ASN A 665 -25.45 -1.30 61.13
CA ASN A 665 -24.34 -2.27 61.34
C ASN A 665 -24.90 -3.64 61.89
N PRO A 666 -24.17 -4.53 62.60
CA PRO A 666 -24.08 -5.95 62.20
C PRO A 666 -24.73 -6.97 63.19
N ASP A 667 -24.41 -8.26 62.96
CA ASP A 667 -24.43 -9.46 63.85
C ASP A 667 -25.46 -10.60 63.59
N GLN A 668 -25.01 -11.79 64.04
CA GLN A 668 -25.70 -13.10 64.24
C GLN A 668 -25.76 -14.20 63.14
N MET A 669 -24.81 -15.14 63.27
CA MET A 669 -24.99 -16.61 63.48
C MET A 669 -25.46 -17.60 62.38
N LEU A 670 -24.50 -18.48 62.00
CA LEU A 670 -24.55 -19.97 61.97
C LEU A 670 -25.60 -20.75 61.14
N ALA A 671 -25.12 -21.58 60.20
CA ALA A 671 -25.14 -23.06 60.31
C ALA A 671 -24.33 -23.78 59.19
N HIS A 672 -23.60 -24.84 59.56
CA HIS A 672 -23.32 -26.16 58.91
C HIS A 672 -23.49 -26.39 57.36
N HIS A 673 -22.82 -27.35 56.69
CA HIS A 673 -21.95 -28.48 57.12
C HIS A 673 -20.97 -28.90 55.99
N ASP A 674 -19.83 -29.53 56.34
CA ASP A 674 -19.01 -30.35 55.41
C ASP A 674 -19.59 -31.76 55.20
N SER A 675 -19.59 -32.30 53.96
CA SER A 675 -19.29 -33.73 53.68
C SER A 675 -19.19 -34.13 52.18
N LYS A 676 -17.96 -34.40 51.77
CA LYS A 676 -17.40 -35.40 50.82
C LYS A 676 -18.20 -36.72 50.53
N PHE A 677 -17.85 -37.37 49.39
CA PHE A 677 -17.92 -38.82 49.02
C PHE A 677 -19.23 -39.50 48.46
N GLU A 678 -19.16 -40.02 47.20
CA GLU A 678 -19.48 -41.40 46.67
C GLU A 678 -20.88 -42.10 46.79
N ILE A 679 -21.34 -43.10 45.98
CA ILE A 679 -20.88 -43.82 44.73
C ILE A 679 -22.00 -44.70 44.04
N ASN A 680 -21.93 -44.96 42.72
CA ASN A 680 -22.53 -46.08 41.89
C ASN A 680 -24.08 -46.34 41.84
N ASP A 681 -24.72 -47.26 41.05
CA ASP A 681 -24.43 -48.21 39.90
C ASP A 681 -25.79 -48.59 39.18
N GLU A 682 -25.97 -49.33 38.06
CA GLU A 682 -25.14 -49.69 36.87
C GLU A 682 -25.92 -49.31 35.56
N GLN A 683 -26.66 -50.08 34.71
CA GLN A 683 -26.70 -51.53 34.37
C GLN A 683 -27.06 -51.82 32.86
N ARG A 684 -26.09 -51.63 31.94
CA ARG A 684 -25.74 -52.59 30.84
C ARG A 684 -26.78 -52.95 29.71
N PRO A 685 -26.47 -53.80 28.66
CA PRO A 685 -25.40 -54.85 28.54
C PRO A 685 -24.63 -55.10 27.20
N THR A 686 -23.31 -55.38 27.32
CA THR A 686 -22.49 -56.42 26.57
C THR A 686 -22.18 -56.29 25.05
N LYS A 687 -21.15 -56.90 24.40
CA LYS A 687 -19.90 -57.71 24.68
C LYS A 687 -18.99 -57.60 23.38
N LYS A 688 -17.65 -57.40 23.39
CA LYS A 688 -16.47 -58.34 23.49
C LYS A 688 -16.46 -59.54 22.49
N PRO A 689 -15.30 -60.11 22.02
CA PRO A 689 -13.96 -60.21 22.68
C PRO A 689 -12.61 -60.23 21.85
N ILE A 690 -11.47 -59.87 22.51
CA ILE A 690 -10.13 -60.56 22.64
C ILE A 690 -9.27 -61.02 21.42
N LEU A 691 -7.96 -60.64 21.38
CA LEU A 691 -6.77 -61.55 21.46
C LEU A 691 -5.37 -60.88 21.57
N LYS A 692 -4.35 -61.64 22.01
CA LYS A 692 -2.88 -61.35 22.04
C LYS A 692 -2.09 -62.64 21.67
N LYS A 693 -1.03 -62.56 20.84
CA LYS A 693 0.18 -63.45 20.78
C LYS A 693 1.09 -63.05 19.58
N THR A 694 2.35 -62.64 19.78
CA THR A 694 3.65 -63.38 19.79
C THR A 694 4.26 -63.80 18.43
N ASN A 695 5.52 -63.42 18.24
CA ASN A 695 6.58 -63.81 17.27
C ASN A 695 6.56 -65.27 16.71
N PRO A 696 7.12 -65.54 15.50
CA PRO A 696 8.60 -65.53 15.29
C PRO A 696 9.18 -65.05 13.93
N ASN A 697 10.52 -64.99 13.92
CA ASN A 697 11.50 -64.70 12.84
C ASN A 697 11.56 -65.85 11.76
N PRO A 698 12.26 -65.77 10.59
CA PRO A 698 13.67 -65.33 10.46
C PRO A 698 14.24 -64.73 9.12
N LYS A 699 15.45 -64.11 9.26
CA LYS A 699 16.65 -64.08 8.35
C LYS A 699 16.63 -63.45 6.94
N LEU A 700 17.44 -62.37 6.80
CA LEU A 700 18.54 -62.06 5.83
C LEU A 700 19.11 -60.65 6.22
N SER A 701 20.37 -60.16 6.15
CA SER A 701 21.73 -60.56 5.66
C SER A 701 21.95 -60.56 4.14
N HIS A 702 22.92 -59.87 3.51
CA HIS A 702 24.05 -58.98 3.89
C HIS A 702 23.97 -57.65 3.06
N HIS A 703 24.81 -56.59 3.14
CA HIS A 703 26.27 -56.49 3.17
C HIS A 703 26.78 -55.08 3.60
N ASP A 704 28.11 -54.90 3.56
CA ASP A 704 28.87 -53.80 4.15
C ASP A 704 29.22 -52.66 3.17
N SER A 705 29.51 -51.46 3.71
CA SER A 705 30.72 -50.70 3.35
C SER A 705 30.99 -49.52 4.30
N LYS A 706 32.27 -49.18 4.46
CA LYS A 706 32.81 -47.94 5.02
C LYS A 706 33.77 -47.33 3.97
N LEU A 707 34.31 -46.14 4.28
CA LEU A 707 35.27 -45.35 3.48
C LEU A 707 34.60 -44.57 2.32
N ASP A 708 35.13 -43.43 1.86
CA ASP A 708 36.33 -42.68 2.31
C ASP A 708 36.09 -41.16 2.31
N LYS A 709 37.16 -40.37 2.55
CA LYS A 709 37.16 -38.90 2.60
C LYS A 709 36.87 -38.23 1.24
N SER A 710 36.24 -37.06 1.31
CA SER A 710 36.68 -35.85 0.59
C SER A 710 36.14 -34.61 1.31
#